data_AF-A0A9D1MD28-F1
#
_entry.id   AF-A0A9D1MD28-F1
#
_cell.length_a   1.000
_cell.length_b   1.000
_cell.length_c   1.000
_cell.angle_alpha   90.00
_cell.angle_beta   90.00
_cell.angle_gamma   90.00
#
_symmetry.space_group_name_H-M   'P 1'
#
loop_
_entity.id
_entity.type
_entity.pdbx_description
1 polymer ?
#
loop_
_entity_poly.entity_id
_entity_poly.type
_entity_poly.pdbx_seq_one_letter_code
_entity_poly.pdbx_strand_id
1 'polypeptide(L)'
;MRKKLTALLMSLAMLIGMLVPISGVRAAQGITHEREVSLMAALGIVTGYPDSYNASEAVTGADFVTYAARATGTVVQNAAETAADYGLGDGSAQITVAQAIDVMFRLTDYTRMASFNSGDSYSYARSNGVLDGVSHFDKNSGMTLENAIVLIYNILELPAVVFDNTTYSYSDKTVMEEKLDVYEEKGIVTANHETSLSGYDNVGTDSVRIDDRAYNVGDTTAQDLLGYSVDFYYQDKDGEAVIKWIEQSAANDSTMVIYGCDIEGIDGRRITFYTSDDRSKTVTISNDADIIYNGVRNDELSPEVMQSLTCEIALIDNGRSGSYNVVIVNDFEYYFVDSYSADTGLVNDYSAEKSLSLNEDDYTSMRISMDGNPVTTSSIMQGQVLAAAKSGDGSVLRVEILTGSVTGEVTSYSEDELVIAGTAYYISPAYAGDQLKLGRTGTFYFDRLGKIVRSAVERGQSSKYGYLMKFYSETDGETNYIARILTAAGSVEEFKVKDTISFNGSKTSPHNAYGKMYDGTGCEQLITYAVNSNNEIASINTADERYIGVDEENIDAFTLNYKGTGRYRRNNMCFNSKYLVDGTTPVFLIPYNGEEDEYSVQNTSYLTNNWTYDISVYDIDSYMYASAIVVRENIIEPENLRTKRSFIVTKVLEAVDEDGEEGVMLEGYQQGSRVSYMLDNENMYDNRGNVMVKSLTAGDVLQLGINTKNKINAVQLLYRASTDSLSIASGTSTPNEYWEGGTAVFPDLWVSKGVVTDRSSDVILVDSDGDDTVVSKKPHKLGSVTTYLYQNGKMSVSSKNEISVGDNVYVHEYQGNVQEVIIVR
;
A
#
# COMPACT_ATOMS: atom_id res chain seq x y z
N MET A 1 -26.45 -16.63 -11.16
CA MET A 1 -27.53 -16.76 -10.14
C MET A 1 -27.04 -16.91 -8.70
N ARG A 2 -26.07 -17.78 -8.33
CA ARG A 2 -25.43 -17.73 -6.99
C ARG A 2 -24.27 -16.72 -6.86
N LYS A 3 -23.81 -16.16 -7.98
CA LYS A 3 -22.61 -15.29 -8.07
C LYS A 3 -22.84 -13.79 -7.85
N LYS A 4 -24.09 -13.30 -7.90
CA LYS A 4 -24.45 -11.90 -7.57
C LYS A 4 -24.68 -11.68 -6.07
N LEU A 5 -24.72 -12.74 -5.23
CA LEU A 5 -25.12 -12.64 -3.82
C LEU A 5 -23.93 -12.41 -2.85
N THR A 6 -22.75 -12.90 -3.19
CA THR A 6 -21.56 -12.82 -2.31
C THR A 6 -20.82 -11.48 -2.40
N ALA A 7 -20.81 -10.82 -3.56
CA ALA A 7 -20.31 -9.44 -3.68
C ALA A 7 -21.26 -8.43 -3.02
N LEU A 8 -22.57 -8.70 -3.09
CA LEU A 8 -23.62 -7.84 -2.51
C LEU A 8 -23.63 -7.85 -0.98
N LEU A 9 -23.21 -8.95 -0.35
CA LEU A 9 -23.16 -9.08 1.12
C LEU A 9 -21.98 -8.32 1.76
N MET A 10 -20.89 -8.08 1.02
CA MET A 10 -19.81 -7.18 1.46
C MET A 10 -20.12 -5.72 1.14
N SER A 11 -20.75 -5.43 -0.01
CA SER A 11 -21.11 -4.05 -0.38
C SER A 11 -22.25 -3.48 0.47
N LEU A 12 -23.21 -4.30 0.93
CA LEU A 12 -24.25 -3.86 1.87
C LEU A 12 -23.71 -3.59 3.28
N ALA A 13 -22.57 -4.19 3.65
CA ALA A 13 -21.90 -3.95 4.93
C ALA A 13 -21.05 -2.66 4.93
N MET A 14 -20.52 -2.26 3.76
CA MET A 14 -19.88 -0.94 3.59
C MET A 14 -20.90 0.20 3.49
N LEU A 15 -22.08 -0.05 2.91
CA LEU A 15 -23.09 1.00 2.64
C LEU A 15 -23.88 1.52 3.86
N ILE A 16 -23.78 0.86 5.02
CA ILE A 16 -24.32 1.34 6.29
C ILE A 16 -23.18 1.82 7.21
N GLY A 17 -21.92 1.68 6.78
CA GLY A 17 -20.73 1.93 7.59
C GLY A 17 -20.43 3.40 7.90
N MET A 18 -21.13 4.37 7.29
CA MET A 18 -21.04 5.77 7.72
C MET A 18 -21.88 6.09 8.96
N LEU A 19 -22.68 5.12 9.44
CA LEU A 19 -23.16 5.04 10.81
C LEU A 19 -22.88 3.65 11.34
N VAL A 20 -21.64 3.45 11.77
CA VAL A 20 -21.22 2.34 12.63
C VAL A 20 -21.35 0.95 11.94
N PRO A 21 -20.31 0.44 11.26
CA PRO A 21 -20.31 -0.90 10.69
C PRO A 21 -20.02 -1.95 11.78
N ILE A 22 -20.97 -2.20 12.68
CA ILE A 22 -20.80 -3.25 13.72
C ILE A 22 -21.44 -4.58 13.27
N SER A 23 -22.26 -4.67 12.20
CA SER A 23 -23.06 -5.89 11.89
C SER A 23 -22.30 -7.21 11.77
N GLY A 24 -21.04 -7.19 11.29
CA GLY A 24 -20.18 -8.39 11.25
C GLY A 24 -19.57 -8.76 12.61
N VAL A 25 -19.28 -7.78 13.45
CA VAL A 25 -18.76 -7.93 14.82
C VAL A 25 -19.91 -8.31 15.80
N ARG A 26 -21.13 -7.82 15.54
CA ARG A 26 -22.39 -8.02 16.32
C ARG A 26 -22.72 -9.50 16.55
N ALA A 27 -22.66 -10.32 15.50
CA ALA A 27 -22.97 -11.74 15.58
C ALA A 27 -21.89 -12.55 16.32
N ALA A 28 -20.63 -12.07 16.31
CA ALA A 28 -19.51 -12.72 16.99
C ALA A 28 -19.50 -12.46 18.51
N GLN A 29 -20.04 -11.32 18.96
CA GLN A 29 -20.09 -10.92 20.37
C GLN A 29 -21.40 -11.28 21.09
N GLY A 30 -22.40 -11.81 20.36
CA GLY A 30 -23.64 -12.33 20.96
C GLY A 30 -24.58 -11.27 21.53
N ILE A 31 -24.48 -10.01 21.08
CA ILE A 31 -25.29 -8.89 21.56
C ILE A 31 -26.70 -8.98 20.97
N THR A 32 -27.71 -8.89 21.81
CA THR A 32 -29.15 -8.91 21.47
C THR A 32 -29.86 -7.59 21.76
N HIS A 33 -29.31 -6.74 22.63
CA HIS A 33 -29.87 -5.45 23.05
C HIS A 33 -28.89 -4.29 22.74
N GLU A 34 -28.61 -4.08 21.45
CA GLU A 34 -27.56 -3.18 20.96
C GLU A 34 -27.82 -1.70 21.32
N ARG A 35 -29.07 -1.26 21.25
CA ARG A 35 -29.45 0.12 21.56
C ARG A 35 -29.09 0.46 23.01
N GLU A 36 -29.51 -0.40 23.93
CA GLU A 36 -29.29 -0.24 25.36
C GLU A 36 -27.80 -0.30 25.70
N VAL A 37 -27.06 -1.26 25.12
CA VAL A 37 -25.63 -1.42 25.35
C VAL A 37 -24.83 -0.23 24.83
N SER A 38 -25.06 0.17 23.58
CA SER A 38 -24.33 1.30 22.96
C SER A 38 -24.64 2.62 23.65
N LEU A 39 -25.89 2.87 24.08
CA LEU A 39 -26.25 4.05 24.85
C LEU A 39 -25.56 4.06 26.22
N MET A 40 -25.62 2.98 26.99
CA MET A 40 -24.95 2.92 28.29
C MET A 40 -23.43 3.07 28.16
N ALA A 41 -22.84 2.57 27.07
CA ALA A 41 -21.41 2.77 26.79
C ALA A 41 -21.11 4.24 26.48
N ALA A 42 -21.93 4.89 25.67
CA ALA A 42 -21.78 6.30 25.32
C ALA A 42 -21.98 7.25 26.51
N LEU A 43 -22.78 6.84 27.51
CA LEU A 43 -22.90 7.51 28.80
C LEU A 43 -21.75 7.20 29.78
N GLY A 44 -20.80 6.33 29.39
CA GLY A 44 -19.67 5.93 30.21
C GLY A 44 -20.03 4.99 31.36
N ILE A 45 -21.23 4.39 31.36
CA ILE A 45 -21.71 3.47 32.40
C ILE A 45 -20.99 2.13 32.27
N VAL A 46 -20.97 1.56 31.07
CA VAL A 46 -20.21 0.34 30.73
C VAL A 46 -18.98 0.71 29.88
N THR A 47 -17.92 -0.10 29.99
CA THR A 47 -16.65 0.10 29.28
C THR A 47 -16.34 -1.08 28.36
N GLY A 48 -15.51 -0.85 27.33
CA GLY A 48 -15.00 -1.92 26.47
C GLY A 48 -15.89 -2.25 25.26
N TYR A 49 -16.98 -1.52 25.05
CA TYR A 49 -17.78 -1.63 23.83
C TYR A 49 -17.20 -0.73 22.71
N PRO A 50 -17.13 -1.21 21.44
CA PRO A 50 -17.48 -2.55 21.01
C PRO A 50 -16.35 -3.58 21.20
N ASP A 51 -15.08 -3.18 21.18
CA ASP A 51 -13.95 -4.09 20.88
C ASP A 51 -13.71 -5.24 21.88
N SER A 52 -13.91 -5.00 23.18
CA SER A 52 -13.67 -5.96 24.26
C SER A 52 -14.94 -6.37 24.99
N TYR A 53 -16.11 -6.05 24.45
CA TYR A 53 -17.39 -6.32 25.09
C TYR A 53 -17.79 -7.80 24.94
N ASN A 54 -18.20 -8.42 26.04
CA ASN A 54 -18.71 -9.78 26.06
C ASN A 54 -20.08 -9.84 26.74
N ALA A 55 -21.15 -9.94 25.92
CA ALA A 55 -22.53 -9.95 26.39
C ALA A 55 -22.81 -11.02 27.46
N SER A 56 -22.11 -12.16 27.39
CA SER A 56 -22.31 -13.33 28.24
C SER A 56 -21.45 -13.33 29.52
N GLU A 57 -20.59 -12.33 29.71
CA GLU A 57 -19.71 -12.24 30.87
C GLU A 57 -20.50 -12.15 32.17
N ALA A 58 -20.09 -12.92 33.19
CA ALA A 58 -20.72 -12.90 34.50
C ALA A 58 -20.33 -11.63 35.25
N VAL A 59 -21.32 -10.86 35.71
CA VAL A 59 -21.09 -9.59 36.42
C VAL A 59 -20.94 -9.85 37.91
N THR A 60 -19.86 -9.40 38.52
CA THR A 60 -19.69 -9.48 39.98
C THR A 60 -20.48 -8.39 40.71
N GLY A 61 -20.73 -8.56 42.01
CA GLY A 61 -21.38 -7.54 42.83
C GLY A 61 -20.63 -6.21 42.83
N ALA A 62 -19.30 -6.23 42.83
CA ALA A 62 -18.47 -5.02 42.77
C ALA A 62 -18.56 -4.32 41.40
N ASP A 63 -18.57 -5.08 40.31
CA ASP A 63 -18.72 -4.54 38.95
C ASP A 63 -20.09 -3.87 38.79
N PHE A 64 -21.16 -4.55 39.23
CA PHE A 64 -22.51 -4.00 39.16
C PHE A 64 -22.67 -2.72 39.97
N VAL A 65 -22.11 -2.66 41.18
CA VAL A 65 -22.11 -1.43 41.99
C VAL A 65 -21.41 -0.29 41.27
N THR A 66 -20.33 -0.58 40.54
CA THR A 66 -19.63 0.43 39.73
C THR A 66 -20.51 0.94 38.59
N TYR A 67 -21.19 0.05 37.86
CA TYR A 67 -22.13 0.44 36.81
C TYR A 67 -23.31 1.24 37.37
N ALA A 68 -23.93 0.77 38.44
CA ALA A 68 -25.05 1.42 39.12
C ALA A 68 -24.68 2.83 39.61
N ALA A 69 -23.49 2.99 40.19
CA ALA A 69 -23.01 4.28 40.64
C ALA A 69 -22.81 5.29 39.50
N ARG A 70 -22.25 4.84 38.37
CA ARG A 70 -22.14 5.66 37.15
C ARG A 70 -23.51 6.04 36.61
N ALA A 71 -24.44 5.08 36.57
CA ALA A 71 -25.81 5.29 36.10
C ALA A 71 -26.63 6.26 36.97
N THR A 72 -26.25 6.47 38.23
CA THR A 72 -26.96 7.39 39.15
C THR A 72 -26.12 8.59 39.57
N GLY A 73 -24.99 8.85 38.90
CA GLY A 73 -24.09 9.97 39.22
C GLY A 73 -23.49 9.92 40.63
N THR A 74 -23.45 8.74 41.25
CA THR A 74 -22.98 8.54 42.63
C THR A 74 -21.48 8.24 42.66
N VAL A 75 -20.75 8.83 43.60
CA VAL A 75 -19.30 8.61 43.73
C VAL A 75 -19.04 7.34 44.53
N VAL A 76 -18.37 6.36 43.92
CA VAL A 76 -17.88 5.15 44.58
C VAL A 76 -16.36 5.19 44.67
N GLN A 77 -15.82 5.25 45.89
CA GLN A 77 -14.37 5.22 46.13
C GLN A 77 -13.79 3.80 46.10
N ASN A 78 -14.54 2.84 46.64
CA ASN A 78 -14.17 1.42 46.68
C ASN A 78 -15.40 0.56 46.44
N ALA A 79 -15.42 -0.12 45.29
CA ALA A 79 -16.57 -0.93 44.87
C ALA A 79 -16.83 -2.14 45.77
N ALA A 80 -15.78 -2.76 46.34
CA ALA A 80 -15.91 -3.91 47.23
C ALA A 80 -16.51 -3.53 48.59
N GLU A 81 -16.08 -2.40 49.15
CA GLU A 81 -16.67 -1.85 50.40
C GLU A 81 -18.13 -1.44 50.17
N THR A 82 -18.40 -0.78 49.06
CA THR A 82 -19.77 -0.36 48.71
C THR A 82 -20.67 -1.58 48.46
N ALA A 83 -20.16 -2.65 47.84
CA ALA A 83 -20.88 -3.91 47.68
C ALA A 83 -21.20 -4.56 49.03
N ALA A 84 -20.29 -4.50 50.01
CA ALA A 84 -20.53 -4.97 51.37
C ALA A 84 -21.66 -4.20 52.07
N ASP A 85 -21.71 -2.87 51.89
CA ASP A 85 -22.78 -2.01 52.42
C ASP A 85 -24.16 -2.35 51.81
N TYR A 86 -24.19 -2.80 50.56
CA TYR A 86 -25.40 -3.32 49.92
C TYR A 86 -25.74 -4.77 50.31
N GLY A 87 -24.91 -5.43 51.13
CA GLY A 87 -25.13 -6.81 51.58
C GLY A 87 -24.68 -7.88 50.58
N LEU A 88 -23.75 -7.55 49.68
CA LEU A 88 -23.24 -8.43 48.62
C LEU A 88 -21.93 -9.15 49.00
N GLY A 89 -21.51 -9.08 50.27
CA GLY A 89 -20.21 -9.61 50.71
C GLY A 89 -19.06 -8.74 50.22
N ASP A 90 -17.92 -9.33 49.84
CA ASP A 90 -16.78 -8.59 49.28
C ASP A 90 -16.98 -8.19 47.80
N GLY A 91 -18.16 -8.48 47.24
CA GLY A 91 -18.51 -8.14 45.86
C GLY A 91 -17.88 -9.05 44.81
N SER A 92 -17.11 -10.09 45.18
CA SER A 92 -16.45 -11.00 44.22
C SER A 92 -17.40 -12.02 43.59
N ALA A 93 -18.51 -12.32 44.25
CA ALA A 93 -19.51 -13.25 43.73
C ALA A 93 -20.31 -12.63 42.59
N GLN A 94 -20.77 -13.46 41.65
CA GLN A 94 -21.69 -13.04 40.61
C GLN A 94 -22.97 -12.48 41.23
N ILE A 95 -23.40 -11.30 40.78
CA ILE A 95 -24.61 -10.66 41.29
C ILE A 95 -25.86 -11.38 40.78
N THR A 96 -26.85 -11.55 41.65
CA THR A 96 -28.16 -12.09 41.26
C THR A 96 -29.13 -11.01 40.80
N VAL A 97 -30.15 -11.38 40.03
CA VAL A 97 -31.21 -10.46 39.55
C VAL A 97 -31.84 -9.67 40.69
N ALA A 98 -32.21 -10.32 41.81
CA ALA A 98 -32.81 -9.63 42.95
C ALA A 98 -31.84 -8.64 43.62
N GLN A 99 -30.57 -9.01 43.75
CA GLN A 99 -29.55 -8.13 44.33
C GLN A 99 -29.30 -6.89 43.47
N ALA A 100 -29.25 -7.05 42.14
CA ALA A 100 -29.07 -5.95 41.21
C ALA A 100 -30.23 -4.94 41.26
N ILE A 101 -31.48 -5.44 41.29
CA ILE A 101 -32.68 -4.61 41.49
C ILE A 101 -32.60 -3.86 42.81
N ASP A 102 -32.23 -4.54 43.90
CA ASP A 102 -32.14 -3.90 45.22
C ASP A 102 -31.08 -2.78 45.26
N VAL A 103 -29.93 -2.97 44.62
CA VAL A 103 -28.89 -1.92 44.52
C VAL A 103 -29.44 -0.71 43.76
N MET A 104 -29.98 -0.92 42.56
CA MET A 104 -30.51 0.18 41.74
C MET A 104 -31.69 0.88 42.42
N PHE A 105 -32.64 0.13 42.98
CA PHE A 105 -33.81 0.71 43.63
C PHE A 105 -33.46 1.53 44.88
N ARG A 106 -32.35 1.22 45.56
CA ARG A 106 -31.86 2.05 46.67
C ARG A 106 -31.27 3.36 46.18
N LEU A 107 -30.52 3.32 45.07
CA LEU A 107 -29.89 4.51 44.47
C LEU A 107 -30.91 5.45 43.81
N THR A 108 -32.06 4.93 43.40
CA THR A 108 -33.12 5.68 42.70
C THR A 108 -34.35 5.96 43.57
N ASP A 109 -34.29 5.68 44.88
CA ASP A 109 -35.38 5.80 45.87
C ASP A 109 -36.61 4.89 45.65
N TYR A 110 -36.57 4.02 44.64
CA TYR A 110 -37.60 3.03 44.32
C TYR A 110 -37.81 1.99 45.42
N THR A 111 -36.84 1.71 46.30
CA THR A 111 -37.00 0.74 47.40
C THR A 111 -38.18 1.11 48.31
N ARG A 112 -38.32 2.39 48.64
CA ARG A 112 -39.39 2.88 49.50
C ARG A 112 -40.74 2.70 48.82
N MET A 113 -40.83 3.03 47.54
CA MET A 113 -42.06 2.87 46.75
C MET A 113 -42.44 1.39 46.56
N ALA A 114 -41.50 0.49 46.28
CA ALA A 114 -41.75 -0.94 46.16
C ALA A 114 -42.33 -1.53 47.47
N SER A 115 -41.85 -1.04 48.62
CA SER A 115 -42.34 -1.46 49.93
C SER A 115 -43.80 -1.05 50.20
N PHE A 116 -44.27 0.06 49.61
CA PHE A 116 -45.67 0.49 49.70
C PHE A 116 -46.63 -0.33 48.83
N ASN A 117 -46.20 -0.81 47.67
CA ASN A 117 -47.09 -1.41 46.68
C ASN A 117 -47.12 -2.95 46.72
N SER A 118 -45.96 -3.61 46.74
CA SER A 118 -45.83 -5.06 46.55
C SER A 118 -45.06 -5.79 47.66
N GLY A 119 -44.45 -5.05 48.59
CA GLY A 119 -43.76 -5.60 49.77
C GLY A 119 -42.27 -5.90 49.57
N ASP A 120 -41.80 -6.12 48.34
CA ASP A 120 -40.37 -6.27 47.99
C ASP A 120 -40.03 -5.73 46.58
N SER A 121 -38.76 -5.37 46.37
CA SER A 121 -38.25 -4.75 45.13
C SER A 121 -38.36 -5.64 43.89
N TYR A 122 -38.09 -6.94 44.03
CA TYR A 122 -38.13 -7.87 42.89
C TYR A 122 -39.56 -8.06 42.39
N SER A 123 -40.51 -8.26 43.29
CA SER A 123 -41.94 -8.38 42.95
C SER A 123 -42.46 -7.10 42.28
N TYR A 124 -41.99 -5.93 42.71
CA TYR A 124 -42.31 -4.66 42.06
C TYR A 124 -41.74 -4.58 40.65
N ALA A 125 -40.43 -4.83 40.50
CA ALA A 125 -39.73 -4.78 39.22
C ALA A 125 -40.39 -5.69 38.17
N ARG A 126 -40.74 -6.92 38.57
CA ARG A 126 -41.44 -7.88 37.71
C ARG A 126 -42.82 -7.39 37.25
N SER A 127 -43.54 -6.68 38.10
CA SER A 127 -44.91 -6.24 37.81
C SER A 127 -44.98 -4.95 36.98
N ASN A 128 -43.84 -4.26 36.81
CA ASN A 128 -43.75 -2.94 36.18
C ASN A 128 -42.75 -2.89 35.00
N GLY A 129 -42.51 -4.03 34.32
CA GLY A 129 -41.71 -4.07 33.09
C GLY A 129 -40.20 -3.88 33.25
N VAL A 130 -39.68 -3.75 34.47
CA VAL A 130 -38.24 -3.53 34.72
C VAL A 130 -37.37 -4.71 34.24
N LEU A 131 -37.96 -5.90 34.16
CA LEU A 131 -37.30 -7.12 33.71
C LEU A 131 -37.50 -7.41 32.22
N ASP A 132 -38.12 -6.51 31.44
CA ASP A 132 -38.31 -6.71 30.01
C ASP A 132 -36.95 -6.74 29.30
N GLY A 133 -36.75 -7.72 28.41
CA GLY A 133 -35.45 -7.97 27.74
C GLY A 133 -34.41 -8.73 28.59
N VAL A 134 -34.59 -8.83 29.91
CA VAL A 134 -33.66 -9.58 30.79
C VAL A 134 -33.92 -11.08 30.67
N SER A 135 -32.93 -11.83 30.16
CA SER A 135 -33.00 -13.30 30.08
C SER A 135 -32.74 -13.96 31.44
N HIS A 136 -33.28 -15.17 31.67
CA HIS A 136 -33.11 -15.92 32.92
C HIS A 136 -33.43 -15.13 34.22
N PHE A 137 -34.46 -14.27 34.16
CA PHE A 137 -34.82 -13.29 35.19
C PHE A 137 -35.29 -13.82 36.56
N ASP A 138 -35.16 -15.13 36.84
CA ASP A 138 -35.45 -15.68 38.17
C ASP A 138 -34.61 -14.98 39.26
N LYS A 139 -35.23 -14.69 40.41
CA LYS A 139 -34.64 -13.85 41.47
C LYS A 139 -33.22 -14.24 41.92
N ASN A 140 -32.87 -15.53 41.84
CA ASN A 140 -31.59 -16.08 42.30
C ASN A 140 -30.60 -16.34 41.14
N SER A 141 -30.99 -16.09 39.89
CA SER A 141 -30.12 -16.27 38.74
C SER A 141 -29.01 -15.23 38.75
N GLY A 142 -27.79 -15.65 38.40
CA GLY A 142 -26.68 -14.74 38.17
C GLY A 142 -26.89 -13.90 36.91
N MET A 143 -26.40 -12.66 36.93
CA MET A 143 -26.53 -11.75 35.79
C MET A 143 -25.33 -11.86 34.84
N THR A 144 -25.65 -11.83 33.54
CA THR A 144 -24.68 -11.52 32.49
C THR A 144 -24.54 -10.01 32.32
N LEU A 145 -23.48 -9.57 31.65
CA LEU A 145 -23.21 -8.16 31.38
C LEU A 145 -24.35 -7.49 30.62
N GLU A 146 -24.85 -8.12 29.56
CA GLU A 146 -25.99 -7.59 28.80
C GLU A 146 -27.26 -7.49 29.65
N ASN A 147 -27.59 -8.52 30.44
CA ASN A 147 -28.76 -8.50 31.32
C ASN A 147 -28.64 -7.39 32.38
N ALA A 148 -27.44 -7.15 32.91
CA ALA A 148 -27.19 -6.09 33.89
C ALA A 148 -27.42 -4.71 33.27
N ILE A 149 -26.96 -4.51 32.03
CA ILE A 149 -27.13 -3.26 31.29
C ILE A 149 -28.59 -2.99 30.93
N VAL A 150 -29.30 -3.99 30.39
CA VAL A 150 -30.73 -3.88 30.09
C VAL A 150 -31.53 -3.56 31.35
N LEU A 151 -31.21 -4.19 32.49
CA LEU A 151 -31.84 -3.87 33.76
C LEU A 151 -31.59 -2.42 34.19
N ILE A 152 -30.33 -1.94 34.09
CA ILE A 152 -29.98 -0.56 34.43
C ILE A 152 -30.75 0.41 33.53
N TYR A 153 -30.72 0.20 32.22
CA TYR A 153 -31.45 1.01 31.23
C TYR A 153 -32.94 1.08 31.57
N ASN A 154 -33.60 -0.07 31.77
CA ASN A 154 -35.03 -0.11 32.11
C ASN A 154 -35.36 0.67 33.38
N ILE A 155 -34.46 0.70 34.38
CA ILE A 155 -34.66 1.46 35.62
C ILE A 155 -34.44 2.96 35.39
N LEU A 156 -33.47 3.34 34.57
CA LEU A 156 -33.21 4.74 34.22
C LEU A 156 -34.38 5.37 33.46
N GLU A 157 -35.11 4.58 32.67
CA GLU A 157 -36.32 4.99 31.94
C GLU A 157 -37.57 5.12 32.82
N LEU A 158 -37.54 4.69 34.08
CA LEU A 158 -38.69 4.84 34.96
C LEU A 158 -38.87 6.31 35.40
N PRO A 159 -40.10 6.76 35.70
CA PRO A 159 -40.33 8.11 36.23
C PRO A 159 -39.71 8.34 37.61
N ALA A 160 -38.89 9.38 37.81
CA ALA A 160 -38.26 9.64 39.10
C ALA A 160 -39.29 9.76 40.24
N VAL A 161 -39.00 9.18 41.40
CA VAL A 161 -39.96 9.19 42.53
C VAL A 161 -39.69 10.38 43.45
N VAL A 162 -40.74 11.15 43.72
CA VAL A 162 -40.71 12.26 44.68
C VAL A 162 -41.48 11.85 45.93
N PHE A 163 -40.86 12.01 47.10
CA PHE A 163 -41.49 11.74 48.39
C PHE A 163 -41.84 13.04 49.11
N ASP A 164 -43.10 13.20 49.51
CA ASP A 164 -43.53 14.21 50.48
C ASP A 164 -44.04 13.51 51.73
N ASN A 165 -43.21 13.52 52.78
CA ASN A 165 -43.42 13.02 54.14
C ASN A 165 -44.07 11.62 54.26
N THR A 166 -45.35 11.50 53.88
CA THR A 166 -46.19 10.29 53.98
C THR A 166 -46.71 9.75 52.64
N THR A 167 -46.49 10.45 51.52
CA THR A 167 -46.95 10.06 50.18
C THR A 167 -45.83 10.12 49.15
N TYR A 168 -46.01 9.42 48.03
CA TYR A 168 -45.12 9.50 46.88
C TYR A 168 -45.88 9.92 45.62
N SER A 169 -45.18 10.55 44.69
CA SER A 169 -45.65 10.84 43.34
C SER A 169 -44.54 10.57 42.33
N TYR A 170 -44.91 10.36 41.08
CA TYR A 170 -43.96 10.31 39.97
C TYR A 170 -43.67 11.73 39.48
N SER A 171 -42.41 12.01 39.20
CA SER A 171 -41.95 13.18 38.46
C SER A 171 -42.37 13.06 36.99
N ASP A 172 -42.44 14.20 36.31
CA ASP A 172 -42.53 14.24 34.84
C ASP A 172 -41.19 13.85 34.18
N LYS A 173 -40.11 13.80 34.97
CA LYS A 173 -38.78 13.35 34.54
C LYS A 173 -38.55 11.86 34.79
N THR A 174 -37.78 11.22 33.93
CA THR A 174 -37.22 9.88 34.18
C THR A 174 -36.10 9.92 35.23
N VAL A 175 -35.71 8.76 35.74
CA VAL A 175 -34.54 8.63 36.61
C VAL A 175 -33.27 9.10 35.88
N MET A 176 -33.14 8.82 34.58
CA MET A 176 -32.01 9.26 33.76
C MET A 176 -31.92 10.79 33.70
N GLU A 177 -33.04 11.45 33.43
CA GLU A 177 -33.13 12.91 33.35
C GLU A 177 -32.83 13.57 34.71
N GLU A 178 -33.35 13.00 35.80
CA GLU A 178 -33.18 13.57 37.15
C GLU A 178 -31.77 13.34 37.72
N LYS A 179 -31.13 12.20 37.41
CA LYS A 179 -29.82 11.83 37.98
C LYS A 179 -28.64 12.23 37.11
N LEU A 180 -28.80 12.24 35.80
CA LEU A 180 -27.70 12.43 34.84
C LEU A 180 -27.86 13.68 33.97
N ASP A 181 -29.00 14.37 34.04
CA ASP A 181 -29.37 15.45 33.12
C ASP A 181 -29.29 15.02 31.64
N VAL A 182 -29.69 13.77 31.37
CA VAL A 182 -29.71 13.17 30.02
C VAL A 182 -31.15 13.02 29.57
N TYR A 183 -31.47 13.53 28.38
CA TYR A 183 -32.81 13.63 27.82
C TYR A 183 -32.89 12.89 26.49
N GLU A 184 -33.99 12.16 26.25
CA GLU A 184 -34.29 11.52 24.96
C GLU A 184 -35.12 12.48 24.10
N GLU A 185 -34.70 12.71 22.86
CA GLU A 185 -35.47 13.47 21.88
C GLU A 185 -35.43 12.78 20.51
N LYS A 186 -36.34 13.22 19.63
CA LYS A 186 -36.44 12.76 18.25
C LYS A 186 -36.60 13.99 17.36
N GLY A 187 -36.07 13.92 16.15
CA GLY A 187 -36.22 14.99 15.17
C GLY A 187 -35.52 14.67 13.87
N ILE A 188 -35.42 15.66 12.99
CA ILE A 188 -34.69 15.56 11.73
C ILE A 188 -33.41 16.36 11.86
N VAL A 189 -32.26 15.82 11.45
CA VAL A 189 -31.04 16.64 11.37
C VAL A 189 -31.19 17.60 10.19
N THR A 190 -31.40 18.88 10.49
CA THR A 190 -31.72 19.93 9.50
C THR A 190 -30.52 20.75 9.09
N ALA A 191 -29.43 20.77 9.88
CA ALA A 191 -28.19 21.43 9.53
C ALA A 191 -26.98 20.80 10.21
N ASN A 192 -25.82 20.95 9.58
CA ASN A 192 -24.50 20.70 10.17
C ASN A 192 -23.59 21.92 9.88
N HIS A 193 -22.29 21.79 10.11
CA HIS A 193 -21.34 22.88 9.90
C HIS A 193 -21.04 23.15 8.40
N GLU A 194 -21.36 22.20 7.51
CA GLU A 194 -21.16 22.32 6.06
C GLU A 194 -22.36 22.98 5.38
N THR A 195 -23.58 22.59 5.75
CA THR A 195 -24.79 23.03 5.06
C THR A 195 -26.06 22.88 5.90
N SER A 196 -27.17 23.37 5.35
CA SER A 196 -28.51 23.27 5.94
C SER A 196 -29.56 22.91 4.89
N LEU A 197 -30.60 22.21 5.33
CA LEU A 197 -31.84 22.03 4.58
C LEU A 197 -32.53 23.39 4.39
N SER A 198 -33.41 23.47 3.38
CA SER A 198 -34.13 24.69 3.06
C SER A 198 -34.95 25.19 4.25
N GLY A 199 -34.80 26.48 4.59
CA GLY A 199 -35.50 27.12 5.71
C GLY A 199 -34.73 27.15 7.03
N TYR A 200 -33.54 26.54 7.10
CA TYR A 200 -32.69 26.52 8.29
C TYR A 200 -31.38 27.25 8.08
N ASP A 201 -30.84 27.81 9.16
CA ASP A 201 -29.49 28.38 9.19
C ASP A 201 -28.46 27.29 9.51
N ASN A 202 -27.29 27.36 8.86
CA ASN A 202 -26.13 26.55 9.21
C ASN A 202 -25.76 26.73 10.68
N VAL A 203 -25.07 25.73 11.23
CA VAL A 203 -24.51 25.77 12.59
C VAL A 203 -22.99 25.88 12.54
N GLY A 204 -22.36 26.19 13.68
CA GLY A 204 -20.91 26.23 13.78
C GLY A 204 -20.27 24.84 13.74
N THR A 205 -18.94 24.81 13.73
CA THR A 205 -18.16 23.58 13.90
C THR A 205 -18.59 22.82 15.16
N ASP A 206 -18.49 21.50 15.12
CA ASP A 206 -18.85 20.59 16.22
C ASP A 206 -20.33 20.68 16.67
N SER A 207 -21.20 21.19 15.81
CA SER A 207 -22.63 21.30 16.07
C SER A 207 -23.46 20.72 14.94
N VAL A 208 -24.65 20.24 15.31
CA VAL A 208 -25.75 19.95 14.39
C VAL A 208 -27.00 20.67 14.83
N ARG A 209 -27.90 20.95 13.90
CA ARG A 209 -29.27 21.34 14.19
C ARG A 209 -30.16 20.13 14.01
N ILE A 210 -30.95 19.83 15.03
CA ILE A 210 -32.03 18.85 14.97
C ILE A 210 -33.34 19.62 15.12
N ASP A 211 -34.19 19.55 14.10
CA ASP A 211 -35.32 20.45 13.87
C ASP A 211 -34.90 21.93 13.99
N ASP A 212 -35.33 22.63 15.03
CA ASP A 212 -35.04 24.05 15.25
C ASP A 212 -33.94 24.30 16.30
N ARG A 213 -33.43 23.26 16.98
CA ARG A 213 -32.47 23.40 18.09
C ARG A 213 -31.07 22.93 17.69
N ALA A 214 -30.07 23.70 18.07
CA ALA A 214 -28.66 23.34 17.87
C ALA A 214 -28.12 22.55 19.08
N TYR A 215 -27.32 21.53 18.80
CA TYR A 215 -26.67 20.66 19.79
C TYR A 215 -25.20 20.49 19.42
N ASN A 216 -24.34 20.37 20.43
CA ASN A 216 -22.95 19.95 20.22
C ASN A 216 -22.91 18.45 19.90
N VAL A 217 -22.13 18.05 18.90
CA VAL A 217 -22.08 16.65 18.43
C VAL A 217 -21.36 15.71 19.39
N GLY A 218 -20.51 16.23 20.28
CA GLY A 218 -19.72 15.42 21.20
C GLY A 218 -18.82 14.42 20.45
N ASP A 219 -18.80 13.17 20.92
CA ASP A 219 -18.04 12.08 20.30
C ASP A 219 -18.88 11.29 19.25
N THR A 220 -19.99 11.86 18.79
CA THR A 220 -20.92 11.19 17.86
C THR A 220 -20.65 11.51 16.39
N THR A 221 -21.33 10.80 15.49
CA THR A 221 -21.33 11.04 14.04
C THR A 221 -22.58 11.81 13.58
N ALA A 222 -23.20 12.61 14.46
CA ALA A 222 -24.45 13.31 14.17
C ALA A 222 -24.37 14.20 12.91
N GLN A 223 -23.20 14.76 12.63
CA GLN A 223 -22.91 15.57 11.44
C GLN A 223 -23.16 14.86 10.11
N ASP A 224 -23.12 13.52 10.09
CA ASP A 224 -23.28 12.69 8.89
C ASP A 224 -24.75 12.27 8.68
N LEU A 225 -25.63 12.65 9.61
CA LEU A 225 -27.06 12.30 9.61
C LEU A 225 -27.97 13.39 8.99
N LEU A 226 -27.41 14.36 8.25
CA LEU A 226 -28.21 15.42 7.61
C LEU A 226 -29.35 14.84 6.76
N GLY A 227 -30.58 15.31 7.00
CA GLY A 227 -31.79 14.88 6.30
C GLY A 227 -32.50 13.66 6.90
N TYR A 228 -31.85 12.92 7.79
CA TYR A 228 -32.41 11.73 8.41
C TYR A 228 -33.25 12.05 9.65
N SER A 229 -34.27 11.24 9.90
CA SER A 229 -34.96 11.22 11.20
C SER A 229 -34.08 10.46 12.20
N VAL A 230 -33.92 11.00 13.40
CA VAL A 230 -33.02 10.46 14.42
C VAL A 230 -33.73 10.30 15.76
N ASP A 231 -33.33 9.26 16.48
CA ASP A 231 -33.58 9.09 17.91
C ASP A 231 -32.25 9.38 18.62
N PHE A 232 -32.23 10.28 19.60
CA PHE A 232 -30.99 10.71 20.23
C PHE A 232 -31.14 11.02 21.72
N TYR A 233 -30.04 10.85 22.44
CA TYR A 233 -29.91 11.24 23.84
C TYR A 233 -28.85 12.33 23.95
N TYR A 234 -29.18 13.42 24.63
CA TYR A 234 -28.23 14.51 24.91
C TYR A 234 -28.16 14.81 26.39
N GLN A 235 -26.99 15.26 26.84
CA GLN A 235 -26.77 15.74 28.20
C GLN A 235 -26.78 17.26 28.19
N ASP A 236 -27.56 17.88 29.08
CA ASP A 236 -27.60 19.34 29.24
C ASP A 236 -27.02 19.72 30.60
N LYS A 237 -25.81 20.27 30.60
CA LYS A 237 -25.15 20.80 31.80
C LYS A 237 -24.94 22.29 31.62
N ASP A 238 -25.48 23.08 32.53
CA ASP A 238 -25.35 24.54 32.55
C ASP A 238 -25.78 25.23 31.23
N GLY A 239 -26.69 24.60 30.47
CA GLY A 239 -27.22 25.12 29.20
C GLY A 239 -26.44 24.69 27.96
N GLU A 240 -25.44 23.83 28.09
CA GLU A 240 -24.73 23.21 26.98
C GLU A 240 -25.30 21.82 26.69
N ALA A 241 -26.09 21.71 25.61
CA ALA A 241 -26.67 20.45 25.16
C ALA A 241 -25.68 19.69 24.26
N VAL A 242 -25.15 18.57 24.75
CA VAL A 242 -24.18 17.71 24.05
C VAL A 242 -24.81 16.36 23.75
N ILE A 243 -24.88 15.98 22.48
CA ILE A 243 -25.37 14.65 22.07
C ILE A 243 -24.40 13.60 22.61
N LYS A 244 -24.96 12.60 23.31
CA LYS A 244 -24.22 11.44 23.84
C LYS A 244 -24.41 10.22 22.96
N TRP A 245 -25.61 10.04 22.42
CA TRP A 245 -25.92 8.89 21.58
C TRP A 245 -26.94 9.33 20.53
N ILE A 246 -26.83 8.82 19.32
CA ILE A 246 -27.72 9.13 18.21
C ILE A 246 -27.78 7.95 17.24
N GLU A 247 -28.96 7.65 16.74
CA GLU A 247 -29.18 6.64 15.71
C GLU A 247 -30.22 7.12 14.70
N GLN A 248 -30.08 6.67 13.45
CA GLN A 248 -31.13 6.86 12.45
C GLN A 248 -32.40 6.08 12.85
N SER A 249 -33.54 6.76 12.84
CA SER A 249 -34.84 6.17 13.11
C SER A 249 -35.39 5.45 11.87
N ALA A 250 -34.97 4.19 11.65
CA ALA A 250 -35.43 3.36 10.54
C ALA A 250 -36.97 3.15 10.50
N ALA A 251 -37.64 3.37 11.63
CA ALA A 251 -39.10 3.34 11.72
C ALA A 251 -39.78 4.56 11.05
N ASN A 252 -39.07 5.68 10.92
CA ASN A 252 -39.61 6.95 10.45
C ASN A 252 -39.12 7.35 9.05
N ASP A 253 -38.01 6.78 8.60
CA ASP A 253 -37.48 7.02 7.26
C ASP A 253 -37.84 5.89 6.28
N SER A 254 -37.93 6.23 5.00
CA SER A 254 -37.70 5.29 3.91
C SER A 254 -36.51 5.76 3.09
N THR A 255 -35.47 4.92 3.02
CA THR A 255 -34.23 5.25 2.30
C THR A 255 -34.06 4.35 1.08
N MET A 256 -33.41 4.88 0.06
CA MET A 256 -33.00 4.10 -1.11
C MET A 256 -31.72 4.66 -1.68
N VAL A 257 -30.77 3.77 -2.00
CA VAL A 257 -29.54 4.12 -2.72
C VAL A 257 -29.66 3.68 -4.17
N ILE A 258 -29.28 4.57 -5.08
CA ILE A 258 -29.21 4.34 -6.53
C ILE A 258 -27.80 4.72 -6.99
N TYR A 259 -27.18 3.91 -7.84
CA TYR A 259 -25.93 4.30 -8.50
C TYR A 259 -26.22 4.94 -9.85
N GLY A 260 -25.47 5.97 -10.21
CA GLY A 260 -25.68 6.69 -11.46
C GLY A 260 -25.56 5.81 -12.70
N CYS A 261 -24.69 4.79 -12.67
CA CYS A 261 -24.57 3.80 -13.74
C CYS A 261 -25.81 2.93 -13.96
N ASP A 262 -26.71 2.86 -12.97
CA ASP A 262 -27.95 2.11 -13.06
C ASP A 262 -29.13 2.98 -13.53
N ILE A 263 -28.94 4.31 -13.63
CA ILE A 263 -30.00 5.24 -14.03
C ILE A 263 -30.22 5.17 -15.55
N GLU A 264 -31.43 4.77 -15.92
CA GLU A 264 -31.89 4.73 -17.30
C GLU A 264 -32.30 6.13 -17.80
N GLY A 265 -32.88 6.93 -16.91
CA GLY A 265 -33.29 8.29 -17.27
C GLY A 265 -33.94 9.06 -16.13
N ILE A 266 -33.88 10.39 -16.26
CA ILE A 266 -34.48 11.34 -15.32
C ILE A 266 -35.44 12.23 -16.11
N ASP A 267 -36.71 12.24 -15.71
CA ASP A 267 -37.76 13.08 -16.29
C ASP A 267 -38.39 13.95 -15.19
N GLY A 268 -37.96 15.20 -15.11
CA GLY A 268 -38.31 16.11 -14.01
C GLY A 268 -37.88 15.55 -12.66
N ARG A 269 -38.85 15.24 -11.79
CA ARG A 269 -38.62 14.67 -10.45
C ARG A 269 -38.75 13.13 -10.41
N ARG A 270 -38.73 12.46 -11.57
CA ARG A 270 -38.84 11.01 -11.67
C ARG A 270 -37.51 10.41 -12.10
N ILE A 271 -36.99 9.48 -11.31
CA ILE A 271 -35.77 8.72 -11.62
C ILE A 271 -36.18 7.31 -11.99
N THR A 272 -35.78 6.86 -13.18
CA THR A 272 -35.93 5.48 -13.64
C THR A 272 -34.56 4.82 -13.68
N PHE A 273 -34.44 3.65 -13.06
CA PHE A 273 -33.16 2.94 -12.91
C PHE A 273 -33.36 1.43 -12.90
N TYR A 274 -32.30 0.69 -13.17
CA TYR A 274 -32.26 -0.77 -13.14
C TYR A 274 -31.94 -1.29 -11.74
N THR A 275 -32.72 -2.24 -11.25
CA THR A 275 -32.44 -2.95 -9.99
C THR A 275 -31.40 -4.05 -10.20
N SER A 276 -30.87 -4.61 -9.12
CA SER A 276 -29.85 -5.68 -9.16
C SER A 276 -30.27 -6.96 -9.91
N ASP A 277 -31.57 -7.16 -10.09
CA ASP A 277 -32.17 -8.23 -10.90
C ASP A 277 -32.59 -7.78 -12.33
N ASP A 278 -32.00 -6.68 -12.81
CA ASP A 278 -32.15 -6.11 -14.15
C ASP A 278 -33.60 -5.71 -14.48
N ARG A 279 -34.37 -5.26 -13.49
CA ARG A 279 -35.73 -4.71 -13.70
C ARG A 279 -35.71 -3.19 -13.62
N SER A 280 -36.42 -2.52 -14.51
CA SER A 280 -36.62 -1.08 -14.43
C SER A 280 -37.60 -0.74 -13.29
N LYS A 281 -37.22 0.22 -12.45
CA LYS A 281 -38.02 0.79 -11.36
C LYS A 281 -38.01 2.32 -11.48
N THR A 282 -39.15 2.94 -11.22
CA THR A 282 -39.27 4.40 -11.17
C THR A 282 -39.61 4.87 -9.77
N VAL A 283 -38.93 5.92 -9.31
CA VAL A 283 -39.24 6.63 -8.06
C VAL A 283 -39.51 8.10 -8.32
N THR A 284 -40.21 8.74 -7.39
CA THR A 284 -40.58 10.16 -7.48
C THR A 284 -39.98 10.93 -6.31
N ILE A 285 -39.31 12.03 -6.62
CA ILE A 285 -38.76 13.01 -5.68
C ILE A 285 -39.83 14.09 -5.42
N SER A 286 -39.93 14.58 -4.19
CA SER A 286 -40.78 15.74 -3.88
C SER A 286 -40.35 16.97 -4.68
N ASN A 287 -41.27 17.87 -5.01
CA ASN A 287 -40.92 19.14 -5.67
C ASN A 287 -40.13 20.06 -4.73
N ASP A 288 -40.38 19.95 -3.42
CA ASP A 288 -39.73 20.74 -2.38
C ASP A 288 -38.52 20.00 -1.78
N ALA A 289 -38.03 18.94 -2.46
CA ALA A 289 -36.92 18.17 -1.94
C ALA A 289 -35.62 18.98 -1.96
N ASP A 290 -34.88 18.91 -0.86
CA ASP A 290 -33.52 19.42 -0.76
C ASP A 290 -32.55 18.49 -1.50
N ILE A 291 -31.65 19.07 -2.28
CA ILE A 291 -30.59 18.35 -2.99
C ILE A 291 -29.27 18.70 -2.32
N ILE A 292 -28.55 17.69 -1.83
CA ILE A 292 -27.24 17.83 -1.20
C ILE A 292 -26.22 17.22 -2.14
N TYR A 293 -25.40 18.04 -2.79
CA TYR A 293 -24.35 17.58 -3.69
C TYR A 293 -22.99 17.62 -2.98
N ASN A 294 -22.36 16.45 -2.82
CA ASN A 294 -21.06 16.30 -2.16
C ASN A 294 -20.97 17.05 -0.82
N GLY A 295 -22.05 16.97 -0.04
CA GLY A 295 -22.14 17.56 1.31
C GLY A 295 -22.71 18.96 1.42
N VAL A 296 -22.93 19.67 0.32
CA VAL A 296 -23.46 21.05 0.33
C VAL A 296 -24.78 21.10 -0.41
N ARG A 297 -25.76 21.84 0.12
CA ARG A 297 -27.04 22.07 -0.56
C ARG A 297 -26.80 22.68 -1.94
N ASN A 298 -27.48 22.14 -2.94
CA ASN A 298 -27.42 22.57 -4.32
C ASN A 298 -28.83 22.88 -4.82
N ASP A 299 -28.96 23.89 -5.68
CA ASP A 299 -30.26 24.38 -6.15
C ASP A 299 -30.81 23.54 -7.33
N GLU A 300 -29.95 22.81 -8.03
CA GLU A 300 -30.30 22.09 -9.25
C GLU A 300 -29.93 20.61 -9.21
N LEU A 301 -30.83 19.80 -9.79
CA LEU A 301 -30.62 18.39 -10.07
C LEU A 301 -30.05 18.27 -11.49
N SER A 302 -28.74 18.08 -11.65
CA SER A 302 -28.16 17.86 -12.99
C SER A 302 -28.33 16.38 -13.38
N PRO A 303 -29.13 16.06 -14.43
CA PRO A 303 -29.30 14.68 -14.86
C PRO A 303 -27.98 14.04 -15.31
N GLU A 304 -27.10 14.85 -15.92
CA GLU A 304 -25.77 14.40 -16.37
C GLU A 304 -24.89 13.95 -15.20
N VAL A 305 -24.88 14.73 -14.11
CA VAL A 305 -24.13 14.38 -12.88
C VAL A 305 -24.73 13.15 -12.22
N MET A 306 -26.05 13.08 -12.09
CA MET A 306 -26.70 11.92 -11.47
C MET A 306 -26.52 10.64 -12.28
N GLN A 307 -26.48 10.74 -13.60
CA GLN A 307 -26.19 9.61 -14.50
C GLN A 307 -24.69 9.33 -14.61
N SER A 308 -23.84 10.09 -13.94
CA SER A 308 -22.40 9.82 -13.89
C SER A 308 -22.16 8.42 -13.32
N LEU A 309 -21.21 7.73 -13.93
CA LEU A 309 -20.91 6.34 -13.62
C LEU A 309 -20.21 6.17 -12.25
N THR A 310 -19.80 7.29 -11.65
CA THR A 310 -19.15 7.40 -10.34
C THR A 310 -20.08 7.94 -9.25
N CYS A 311 -21.33 8.23 -9.59
CA CYS A 311 -22.26 8.86 -8.66
C CYS A 311 -23.04 7.82 -7.84
N GLU A 312 -23.22 8.13 -6.55
CA GLU A 312 -24.09 7.45 -5.61
C GLU A 312 -25.16 8.42 -5.12
N ILE A 313 -26.43 8.01 -5.16
CA ILE A 313 -27.57 8.84 -4.84
C ILE A 313 -28.36 8.19 -3.72
N ALA A 314 -28.41 8.83 -2.56
CA ALA A 314 -29.29 8.44 -1.46
C ALA A 314 -30.56 9.29 -1.48
N LEU A 315 -31.70 8.63 -1.50
CA LEU A 315 -33.02 9.24 -1.43
C LEU A 315 -33.61 8.97 -0.05
N ILE A 316 -34.04 10.03 0.65
CA ILE A 316 -34.57 9.96 2.01
C ILE A 316 -35.99 10.54 2.02
N ASP A 317 -36.96 9.73 2.42
CA ASP A 317 -38.32 10.16 2.75
C ASP A 317 -38.42 10.21 4.27
N ASN A 318 -38.17 11.40 4.83
CA ASN A 318 -38.21 11.66 6.27
C ASN A 318 -39.66 11.96 6.68
N GLY A 319 -40.34 10.95 7.24
CA GLY A 319 -41.76 11.04 7.62
C GLY A 319 -42.72 10.22 6.76
N ARG A 320 -42.22 9.37 5.86
CA ARG A 320 -42.99 8.38 5.06
C ARG A 320 -44.15 9.01 4.27
N SER A 321 -43.90 10.16 3.66
CA SER A 321 -44.85 10.88 2.82
C SER A 321 -45.16 10.14 1.50
N GLY A 322 -44.35 9.14 1.14
CA GLY A 322 -44.44 8.41 -0.13
C GLY A 322 -43.67 9.07 -1.27
N SER A 323 -42.97 10.18 -1.00
CA SER A 323 -42.07 10.87 -1.91
C SER A 323 -40.80 11.27 -1.16
N TYR A 324 -39.64 11.21 -1.83
CA TYR A 324 -38.37 11.52 -1.19
C TYR A 324 -38.20 13.03 -1.00
N ASN A 325 -37.89 13.47 0.23
CA ASN A 325 -37.74 14.87 0.66
C ASN A 325 -36.29 15.35 0.62
N VAL A 326 -35.32 14.44 0.68
CA VAL A 326 -33.90 14.77 0.59
C VAL A 326 -33.23 13.86 -0.44
N VAL A 327 -32.40 14.44 -1.28
CA VAL A 327 -31.61 13.76 -2.31
C VAL A 327 -30.15 14.08 -2.06
N ILE A 328 -29.39 13.10 -1.55
CA ILE A 328 -27.94 13.24 -1.37
C ILE A 328 -27.26 12.63 -2.60
N VAL A 329 -26.46 13.43 -3.29
CA VAL A 329 -25.72 13.07 -4.50
C VAL A 329 -24.24 13.13 -4.16
N ASN A 330 -23.60 11.96 -4.07
CA ASN A 330 -22.16 11.82 -3.87
C ASN A 330 -21.51 11.44 -5.21
N ASP A 331 -20.79 12.36 -5.83
CA ASP A 331 -20.04 12.12 -7.06
C ASP A 331 -18.54 12.11 -6.76
N PHE A 332 -17.89 11.02 -7.15
CA PHE A 332 -16.51 10.71 -6.77
C PHE A 332 -15.56 10.79 -7.97
N GLU A 333 -14.47 11.50 -7.80
CA GLU A 333 -13.31 11.40 -8.67
C GLU A 333 -12.24 10.48 -8.06
N TYR A 334 -11.68 9.61 -8.87
CA TYR A 334 -10.67 8.64 -8.41
C TYR A 334 -9.25 9.06 -8.80
N TYR A 335 -8.36 9.02 -7.81
CA TYR A 335 -6.95 9.37 -7.95
C TYR A 335 -6.08 8.18 -7.51
N PHE A 336 -5.12 7.76 -8.33
CA PHE A 336 -4.07 6.81 -7.96
C PHE A 336 -2.83 7.60 -7.56
N VAL A 337 -2.47 7.56 -6.28
CA VAL A 337 -1.41 8.41 -5.72
C VAL A 337 -0.06 8.01 -6.31
N ASP A 338 0.51 8.85 -7.16
CA ASP A 338 1.92 8.70 -7.60
C ASP A 338 2.87 9.42 -6.67
N SER A 339 2.51 10.67 -6.33
CA SER A 339 3.26 11.44 -5.34
C SER A 339 2.33 12.32 -4.52
N TYR A 340 2.72 12.53 -3.26
CA TYR A 340 2.09 13.47 -2.35
C TYR A 340 3.17 14.42 -1.82
N SER A 341 2.96 15.73 -1.98
CA SER A 341 3.83 16.76 -1.43
C SER A 341 3.21 17.32 -0.15
N ALA A 342 3.76 16.91 1.00
CA ALA A 342 3.32 17.42 2.30
C ALA A 342 3.49 18.95 2.45
N ASP A 343 4.46 19.55 1.74
CA ASP A 343 4.71 20.99 1.77
C ASP A 343 3.63 21.82 1.04
N THR A 344 3.01 21.24 0.01
CA THR A 344 2.03 21.94 -0.84
C THR A 344 0.61 21.39 -0.70
N GLY A 345 0.43 20.25 -0.03
CA GLY A 345 -0.84 19.52 0.03
C GLY A 345 -1.25 18.88 -1.29
N LEU A 346 -0.37 18.84 -2.31
CA LEU A 346 -0.74 18.39 -3.65
C LEU A 346 -0.54 16.88 -3.81
N VAL A 347 -1.62 16.19 -4.23
CA VAL A 347 -1.58 14.81 -4.71
C VAL A 347 -1.56 14.82 -6.23
N ASN A 348 -0.56 14.16 -6.83
CA ASN A 348 -0.51 13.90 -8.26
C ASN A 348 -1.05 12.51 -8.57
N ASP A 349 -1.97 12.43 -9.52
CA ASP A 349 -2.42 11.14 -10.06
C ASP A 349 -1.31 10.52 -10.91
N TYR A 350 -1.23 9.19 -10.92
CA TYR A 350 -0.24 8.42 -11.66
C TYR A 350 -0.25 8.61 -13.18
N SER A 351 -1.38 9.00 -13.77
CA SER A 351 -1.42 9.40 -15.18
C SER A 351 -0.75 10.76 -15.44
N ALA A 352 -0.44 11.54 -14.40
CA ALA A 352 0.03 12.93 -14.41
C ALA A 352 -0.92 13.94 -15.08
N GLU A 353 -2.15 13.55 -15.42
CA GLU A 353 -3.13 14.42 -16.08
C GLU A 353 -3.98 15.23 -15.08
N LYS A 354 -4.07 14.79 -13.83
CA LYS A 354 -4.91 15.38 -12.78
C LYS A 354 -4.17 15.51 -11.46
N SER A 355 -4.56 16.50 -10.67
CA SER A 355 -4.04 16.73 -9.32
C SER A 355 -5.15 17.12 -8.35
N LEU A 356 -5.03 16.71 -7.09
CA LEU A 356 -5.96 17.05 -6.01
C LEU A 356 -5.22 17.90 -4.94
N SER A 357 -5.77 19.08 -4.62
CA SER A 357 -5.28 19.90 -3.50
C SER A 357 -5.92 19.43 -2.20
N LEU A 358 -5.08 19.08 -1.23
CA LEU A 358 -5.45 18.78 0.16
C LEU A 358 -4.98 19.88 1.11
N ASN A 359 -4.84 21.11 0.61
CA ASN A 359 -4.58 22.26 1.46
C ASN A 359 -5.86 22.63 2.22
N GLU A 360 -5.83 22.49 3.55
CA GLU A 360 -6.99 22.77 4.42
C GLU A 360 -7.51 24.20 4.25
N ASP A 361 -6.64 25.18 3.97
CA ASP A 361 -7.01 26.59 3.76
C ASP A 361 -7.89 26.81 2.51
N ASP A 362 -7.92 25.85 1.59
CA ASP A 362 -8.75 25.92 0.37
C ASP A 362 -10.23 25.59 0.66
N TYR A 363 -10.54 25.03 1.83
CA TYR A 363 -11.84 24.44 2.16
C TYR A 363 -12.42 24.98 3.47
N THR A 364 -13.74 25.13 3.55
CA THR A 364 -14.44 25.36 4.83
C THR A 364 -14.58 24.07 5.64
N SER A 365 -14.55 22.92 4.97
CA SER A 365 -14.54 21.59 5.58
C SER A 365 -13.75 20.64 4.69
N MET A 366 -12.68 20.04 5.24
CA MET A 366 -11.97 18.94 4.61
C MET A 366 -11.97 17.73 5.55
N ARG A 367 -12.38 16.57 5.03
CA ARG A 367 -12.36 15.32 5.79
C ARG A 367 -11.66 14.23 5.00
N ILE A 368 -10.81 13.46 5.68
CA ILE A 368 -10.12 12.31 5.10
C ILE A 368 -10.45 11.09 5.95
N SER A 369 -10.83 9.99 5.30
CA SER A 369 -11.11 8.72 5.97
C SER A 369 -10.39 7.55 5.32
N MET A 370 -10.08 6.54 6.11
CA MET A 370 -9.58 5.23 5.65
C MET A 370 -10.41 4.14 6.31
N ASP A 371 -11.01 3.27 5.50
CA ASP A 371 -11.91 2.21 5.98
C ASP A 371 -13.02 2.74 6.92
N GLY A 372 -13.58 3.91 6.59
CA GLY A 372 -14.63 4.59 7.37
C GLY A 372 -14.14 5.37 8.60
N ASN A 373 -12.86 5.27 8.97
CA ASN A 373 -12.32 5.98 10.13
C ASN A 373 -11.66 7.30 9.73
N PRO A 374 -11.85 8.39 10.50
CA PRO A 374 -11.15 9.64 10.27
C PRO A 374 -9.63 9.47 10.35
N VAL A 375 -8.92 9.99 9.36
CA VAL A 375 -7.45 10.02 9.30
C VAL A 375 -6.98 11.41 8.84
N THR A 376 -5.67 11.63 8.86
CA THR A 376 -5.06 12.88 8.37
C THR A 376 -4.34 12.64 7.05
N THR A 377 -3.87 13.71 6.40
CA THR A 377 -3.08 13.64 5.15
C THR A 377 -1.80 12.79 5.30
N SER A 378 -1.30 12.58 6.52
CA SER A 378 -0.15 11.70 6.80
C SER A 378 -0.40 10.22 6.46
N SER A 379 -1.66 9.80 6.33
CA SER A 379 -2.03 8.44 5.95
C SER A 379 -1.99 8.20 4.44
N ILE A 380 -1.81 9.25 3.64
CA ILE A 380 -1.76 9.19 2.18
C ILE A 380 -0.37 8.72 1.76
N MET A 381 -0.34 7.62 0.99
CA MET A 381 0.87 6.98 0.51
C MET A 381 0.79 6.74 -0.99
N GLN A 382 1.97 6.73 -1.64
CA GLN A 382 2.08 6.30 -3.03
C GLN A 382 1.49 4.89 -3.20
N GLY A 383 0.75 4.67 -4.30
CA GLY A 383 0.12 3.39 -4.63
C GLY A 383 -1.25 3.16 -3.98
N GLN A 384 -1.83 4.17 -3.32
CA GLN A 384 -3.22 4.13 -2.84
C GLN A 384 -4.19 4.72 -3.85
N VAL A 385 -5.46 4.34 -3.77
CA VAL A 385 -6.57 4.98 -4.49
C VAL A 385 -7.30 5.92 -3.54
N LEU A 386 -7.53 7.16 -3.97
CA LEU A 386 -8.37 8.12 -3.29
C LEU A 386 -9.68 8.28 -4.07
N ALA A 387 -10.82 8.23 -3.37
CA ALA A 387 -12.11 8.68 -3.88
C ALA A 387 -12.40 10.07 -3.30
N ALA A 388 -12.38 11.10 -4.14
CA ALA A 388 -12.57 12.48 -3.73
C ALA A 388 -13.95 13.00 -4.17
N ALA A 389 -14.72 13.51 -3.21
CA ALA A 389 -16.01 14.14 -3.42
C ALA A 389 -15.88 15.64 -3.08
N LYS A 390 -15.90 16.48 -4.11
CA LYS A 390 -15.84 17.94 -3.99
C LYS A 390 -17.21 18.55 -4.22
N SER A 391 -17.66 19.37 -3.28
CA SER A 391 -18.91 20.16 -3.40
C SER A 391 -18.94 21.02 -4.66
N GLY A 392 -20.15 21.36 -5.11
CA GLY A 392 -20.35 22.11 -6.36
C GLY A 392 -19.81 23.53 -6.30
N ASP A 393 -19.82 24.16 -5.12
CA ASP A 393 -19.18 25.45 -4.87
C ASP A 393 -17.69 25.34 -4.54
N GLY A 394 -17.18 24.12 -4.39
CA GLY A 394 -15.79 23.79 -4.09
C GLY A 394 -15.35 24.03 -2.65
N SER A 395 -16.26 24.41 -1.74
CA SER A 395 -15.94 24.76 -0.35
C SER A 395 -15.69 23.55 0.55
N VAL A 396 -16.32 22.41 0.27
CA VAL A 396 -16.19 21.15 0.99
C VAL A 396 -15.48 20.10 0.13
N LEU A 397 -14.52 19.39 0.74
CA LEU A 397 -13.84 18.22 0.18
C LEU A 397 -13.90 17.04 1.14
N ARG A 398 -14.37 15.89 0.66
CA ARG A 398 -14.24 14.60 1.35
C ARG A 398 -13.36 13.66 0.55
N VAL A 399 -12.43 13.00 1.22
CA VAL A 399 -11.50 12.05 0.59
C VAL A 399 -11.55 10.72 1.33
N GLU A 400 -11.80 9.64 0.61
CA GLU A 400 -11.73 8.28 1.13
C GLU A 400 -10.51 7.56 0.54
N ILE A 401 -9.63 7.06 1.42
CA ILE A 401 -8.51 6.21 1.03
C ILE A 401 -9.02 4.78 0.91
N LEU A 402 -9.03 4.27 -0.32
CA LEU A 402 -9.49 2.93 -0.64
C LEU A 402 -8.32 1.93 -0.56
N THR A 403 -8.52 0.88 0.23
CA THR A 403 -7.52 -0.16 0.50
C THR A 403 -7.76 -1.44 -0.32
N GLY A 404 -8.95 -1.57 -0.92
CA GLY A 404 -9.37 -2.74 -1.69
C GLY A 404 -8.53 -2.95 -2.95
N SER A 405 -7.93 -4.14 -3.07
CA SER A 405 -7.22 -4.55 -4.29
C SER A 405 -7.18 -6.08 -4.45
N VAL A 406 -6.83 -6.52 -5.65
CA VAL A 406 -6.50 -7.92 -5.97
C VAL A 406 -5.26 -7.96 -6.84
N THR A 407 -4.34 -8.87 -6.53
CA THR A 407 -3.13 -9.11 -7.34
C THR A 407 -3.25 -10.43 -8.06
N GLY A 408 -2.90 -10.46 -9.35
CA GLY A 408 -2.84 -11.69 -10.13
C GLY A 408 -2.85 -11.46 -11.62
N GLU A 409 -2.94 -12.55 -12.37
CA GLU A 409 -3.00 -12.55 -13.83
C GLU A 409 -4.45 -12.46 -14.33
N VAL A 410 -4.68 -11.63 -15.35
CA VAL A 410 -5.94 -11.55 -16.09
C VAL A 410 -6.08 -12.79 -16.97
N THR A 411 -6.92 -13.72 -16.54
CA THR A 411 -7.18 -15.01 -17.22
C THR A 411 -8.36 -14.95 -18.20
N SER A 412 -9.22 -13.93 -18.06
CA SER A 412 -10.32 -13.62 -19.00
C SER A 412 -10.56 -12.10 -19.00
N TYR A 413 -10.98 -11.54 -20.14
CA TYR A 413 -11.21 -10.11 -20.32
C TYR A 413 -12.34 -9.85 -21.32
N SER A 414 -13.14 -8.82 -21.05
CA SER A 414 -14.18 -8.23 -21.89
C SER A 414 -14.23 -6.72 -21.66
N GLU A 415 -15.13 -6.00 -22.34
CA GLU A 415 -15.27 -4.55 -22.18
C GLU A 415 -15.61 -4.14 -20.74
N ASP A 416 -16.46 -4.92 -20.05
CA ASP A 416 -17.00 -4.56 -18.73
C ASP A 416 -16.46 -5.41 -17.57
N GLU A 417 -15.78 -6.52 -17.85
CA GLU A 417 -15.42 -7.55 -16.85
C GLU A 417 -14.06 -8.18 -17.14
N LEU A 418 -13.33 -8.51 -16.07
CA LEU A 418 -12.12 -9.32 -16.11
C LEU A 418 -12.10 -10.42 -15.04
N VAL A 419 -11.33 -11.47 -15.26
CA VAL A 419 -11.19 -12.60 -14.32
C VAL A 419 -9.76 -12.72 -13.82
N ILE A 420 -9.57 -12.59 -12.51
CA ILE A 420 -8.28 -12.75 -11.81
C ILE A 420 -8.42 -13.86 -10.79
N ALA A 421 -7.48 -14.81 -10.80
CA ALA A 421 -7.49 -15.96 -9.89
C ALA A 421 -8.86 -16.71 -9.85
N GLY A 422 -9.54 -16.78 -10.99
CA GLY A 422 -10.86 -17.43 -11.13
C GLY A 422 -12.06 -16.62 -10.62
N THR A 423 -11.86 -15.40 -10.12
CA THR A 423 -12.91 -14.48 -9.67
C THR A 423 -13.15 -13.38 -10.71
N ALA A 424 -14.43 -13.16 -11.04
CA ALA A 424 -14.87 -12.13 -11.96
C ALA A 424 -15.02 -10.77 -11.25
N TYR A 425 -14.50 -9.72 -11.86
CA TYR A 425 -14.57 -8.34 -11.38
C TYR A 425 -15.05 -7.44 -12.52
N TYR A 426 -15.98 -6.53 -12.21
CA TYR A 426 -16.39 -5.50 -13.16
C TYR A 426 -15.35 -4.39 -13.25
N ILE A 427 -15.22 -3.78 -14.42
CA ILE A 427 -14.37 -2.63 -14.67
C ILE A 427 -15.18 -1.38 -14.33
N SER A 428 -14.60 -0.49 -13.51
CA SER A 428 -15.22 0.80 -13.19
C SER A 428 -15.18 1.67 -14.44
N PRO A 429 -16.24 2.40 -14.80
CA PRO A 429 -16.16 3.31 -15.93
C PRO A 429 -15.23 4.51 -15.70
N ALA A 430 -14.84 4.77 -14.46
CA ALA A 430 -13.78 5.71 -14.10
C ALA A 430 -12.37 5.09 -14.21
N TYR A 431 -12.26 3.89 -14.79
CA TYR A 431 -10.99 3.24 -15.03
C TYR A 431 -10.09 4.14 -15.89
N ALA A 432 -9.00 4.59 -15.28
CA ALA A 432 -7.94 5.33 -15.94
C ALA A 432 -6.61 4.71 -15.53
N GLY A 433 -6.27 3.62 -16.19
CA GLY A 433 -5.02 2.91 -16.02
C GLY A 433 -4.53 2.37 -17.36
N ASP A 434 -3.38 1.72 -17.34
CA ASP A 434 -2.83 1.09 -18.54
C ASP A 434 -3.81 0.11 -19.19
N GLN A 435 -3.79 -0.02 -20.52
CA GLN A 435 -4.67 -0.94 -21.26
C GLN A 435 -4.74 -2.37 -20.69
N LEU A 436 -5.93 -2.78 -20.23
CA LEU A 436 -6.18 -4.14 -19.74
C LEU A 436 -6.09 -5.17 -20.89
N LYS A 437 -5.43 -6.31 -20.65
CA LYS A 437 -5.33 -7.40 -21.62
C LYS A 437 -5.16 -8.77 -20.95
N LEU A 438 -5.49 -9.83 -21.69
CA LEU A 438 -5.27 -11.22 -21.27
C LEU A 438 -3.79 -11.48 -20.99
N GLY A 439 -3.51 -12.31 -19.98
CA GLY A 439 -2.17 -12.68 -19.56
C GLY A 439 -1.42 -11.58 -18.80
N ARG A 440 -2.08 -10.45 -18.51
CA ARG A 440 -1.47 -9.34 -17.77
C ARG A 440 -1.49 -9.62 -16.28
N THR A 441 -0.33 -9.63 -15.65
CA THR A 441 -0.19 -9.69 -14.19
C THR A 441 -0.06 -8.29 -13.61
N GLY A 442 -0.73 -8.02 -12.50
CA GLY A 442 -0.62 -6.76 -11.78
C GLY A 442 -1.50 -6.72 -10.56
N THR A 443 -1.51 -5.56 -9.90
CA THR A 443 -2.43 -5.25 -8.80
C THR A 443 -3.54 -4.36 -9.33
N PHE A 444 -4.78 -4.78 -9.10
CA PHE A 444 -6.00 -4.11 -9.54
C PHE A 444 -6.70 -3.54 -8.33
N TYR A 445 -6.92 -2.23 -8.31
CA TYR A 445 -7.50 -1.52 -7.20
C TYR A 445 -8.97 -1.24 -7.44
N PHE A 446 -9.74 -1.24 -6.36
CA PHE A 446 -11.18 -1.13 -6.43
C PHE A 446 -11.68 0.29 -6.13
N ASP A 447 -12.80 0.64 -6.74
CA ASP A 447 -13.64 1.75 -6.32
C ASP A 447 -14.52 1.36 -5.10
N ARG A 448 -15.37 2.30 -4.67
CA ARG A 448 -16.31 2.11 -3.54
C ARG A 448 -17.31 0.97 -3.78
N LEU A 449 -17.49 0.52 -5.02
CA LEU A 449 -18.42 -0.54 -5.41
C LEU A 449 -17.72 -1.90 -5.64
N GLY A 450 -16.40 -1.96 -5.41
CA GLY A 450 -15.62 -3.17 -5.68
C GLY A 450 -15.31 -3.39 -7.16
N LYS A 451 -15.54 -2.39 -8.03
CA LYS A 451 -15.16 -2.46 -9.46
C LYS A 451 -13.74 -1.95 -9.64
N ILE A 452 -13.04 -2.44 -10.66
CA ILE A 452 -11.64 -2.10 -10.90
C ILE A 452 -11.52 -0.71 -11.48
N VAL A 453 -10.90 0.22 -10.75
CA VAL A 453 -10.75 1.64 -11.13
C VAL A 453 -9.34 2.02 -11.53
N ARG A 454 -8.36 1.21 -11.11
CA ARG A 454 -6.94 1.38 -11.43
C ARG A 454 -6.26 0.02 -11.51
N SER A 455 -5.16 -0.05 -12.25
CA SER A 455 -4.24 -1.17 -12.18
C SER A 455 -2.82 -0.64 -12.08
N ALA A 456 -2.11 -0.99 -11.01
CA ALA A 456 -0.66 -0.86 -10.97
C ALA A 456 -0.09 -2.13 -11.54
N VAL A 457 0.46 -2.00 -12.73
CA VAL A 457 1.04 -3.14 -13.40
C VAL A 457 2.41 -3.28 -12.82
N GLU A 458 2.60 -4.39 -12.11
CA GLU A 458 3.93 -4.91 -12.00
C GLU A 458 4.38 -5.16 -13.44
N ARG A 459 5.31 -4.34 -13.94
CA ARG A 459 6.23 -4.81 -15.00
C ARG A 459 7.12 -5.92 -14.41
N GLY A 460 6.56 -6.80 -13.56
CA GLY A 460 7.18 -8.01 -13.08
C GLY A 460 7.53 -8.82 -14.31
N GLN A 461 8.80 -9.25 -14.34
CA GLN A 461 9.39 -10.08 -15.38
C GLN A 461 8.33 -10.98 -16.01
N SER A 462 7.86 -10.59 -17.20
CA SER A 462 6.74 -11.28 -17.80
C SER A 462 7.17 -12.73 -17.98
N SER A 463 6.54 -13.65 -17.24
CA SER A 463 6.82 -15.10 -17.29
C SER A 463 6.71 -15.65 -18.72
N LYS A 464 6.09 -14.87 -19.62
CA LYS A 464 6.05 -15.14 -21.05
C LYS A 464 7.44 -15.15 -21.69
N TYR A 465 8.45 -14.41 -21.20
CA TYR A 465 9.79 -14.35 -21.81
C TYR A 465 10.71 -15.44 -21.27
N GLY A 466 11.46 -16.06 -22.18
CA GLY A 466 12.56 -16.95 -21.82
C GLY A 466 13.57 -17.05 -22.95
N TYR A 467 14.83 -17.32 -22.60
CA TYR A 467 15.85 -17.62 -23.61
C TYR A 467 15.85 -19.13 -23.86
N LEU A 468 15.37 -19.54 -25.03
CA LEU A 468 15.38 -20.93 -25.45
C LEU A 468 16.82 -21.36 -25.65
N MET A 469 17.32 -22.25 -24.82
CA MET A 469 18.70 -22.76 -24.89
C MET A 469 18.77 -23.98 -25.80
N LYS A 470 17.83 -24.92 -25.62
CA LYS A 470 17.74 -26.15 -26.41
C LYS A 470 16.30 -26.52 -26.69
N PHE A 471 16.05 -27.09 -27.86
CA PHE A 471 14.78 -27.70 -28.21
C PHE A 471 15.08 -29.06 -28.84
N TYR A 472 14.73 -30.17 -28.20
CA TYR A 472 15.16 -31.50 -28.63
C TYR A 472 14.11 -32.57 -28.33
N SER A 473 14.25 -33.76 -28.92
CA SER A 473 13.41 -34.92 -28.58
C SER A 473 14.21 -35.90 -27.70
N GLU A 474 13.56 -36.45 -26.66
CA GLU A 474 14.15 -37.48 -25.79
C GLU A 474 14.20 -38.88 -26.44
N THR A 475 13.45 -39.09 -27.52
CA THR A 475 13.37 -40.38 -28.23
C THR A 475 13.75 -40.20 -29.69
N ASP A 476 14.37 -41.21 -30.32
CA ASP A 476 14.63 -41.19 -31.77
C ASP A 476 13.30 -41.12 -32.55
N GLY A 477 12.79 -39.90 -32.85
CA GLY A 477 11.56 -39.70 -33.62
C GLY A 477 10.72 -38.45 -33.27
N GLU A 478 9.61 -38.29 -34.01
CA GLU A 478 8.73 -37.11 -34.12
C GLU A 478 7.91 -36.73 -32.87
N THR A 479 8.18 -37.31 -31.70
CA THR A 479 7.39 -37.14 -30.45
C THR A 479 8.28 -36.85 -29.24
N ASN A 480 7.70 -36.47 -28.08
CA ASN A 480 8.41 -36.20 -26.81
C ASN A 480 9.47 -35.11 -26.90
N TYR A 481 9.05 -33.92 -27.34
CA TYR A 481 9.94 -32.76 -27.38
C TYR A 481 10.07 -32.10 -26.01
N ILE A 482 11.28 -31.64 -25.70
CA ILE A 482 11.67 -30.87 -24.53
C ILE A 482 12.21 -29.52 -24.98
N ALA A 483 11.79 -28.46 -24.30
CA ALA A 483 12.36 -27.13 -24.40
C ALA A 483 13.11 -26.80 -23.11
N ARG A 484 14.41 -26.55 -23.21
CA ARG A 484 15.22 -26.05 -22.10
C ARG A 484 15.34 -24.54 -22.20
N ILE A 485 14.85 -23.83 -21.21
CA ILE A 485 14.64 -22.38 -21.23
C ILE A 485 15.29 -21.76 -20.00
N LEU A 486 16.09 -20.71 -20.18
CA LEU A 486 16.40 -19.74 -19.13
C LEU A 486 15.18 -18.83 -18.96
N THR A 487 14.44 -19.01 -17.88
CA THR A 487 13.22 -18.25 -17.59
C THR A 487 13.57 -16.79 -17.28
N ALA A 488 12.60 -15.88 -17.42
CA ALA A 488 12.81 -14.49 -17.00
C ALA A 488 13.21 -14.37 -15.52
N ALA A 489 12.79 -15.31 -14.66
CA ALA A 489 13.16 -15.40 -13.25
C ALA A 489 14.63 -15.79 -13.00
N GLY A 490 15.37 -16.14 -14.05
CA GLY A 490 16.79 -16.52 -13.97
C GLY A 490 17.04 -18.00 -13.70
N SER A 491 16.00 -18.84 -13.62
CA SER A 491 16.13 -20.31 -13.51
C SER A 491 16.27 -20.95 -14.89
N VAL A 492 17.10 -21.99 -15.01
CA VAL A 492 17.12 -22.85 -16.20
C VAL A 492 16.19 -24.03 -15.97
N GLU A 493 15.15 -24.16 -16.79
CA GLU A 493 14.10 -25.18 -16.65
C GLU A 493 13.90 -25.98 -17.93
N GLU A 494 13.50 -27.25 -17.80
CA GLU A 494 13.13 -28.13 -18.91
C GLU A 494 11.62 -28.39 -18.90
N PHE A 495 10.96 -28.01 -20.00
CA PHE A 495 9.52 -28.18 -20.18
C PHE A 495 9.22 -29.23 -21.23
N LYS A 496 8.29 -30.14 -20.92
CA LYS A 496 7.69 -31.01 -21.93
C LYS A 496 6.85 -30.19 -22.90
N VAL A 497 6.84 -30.57 -24.17
CA VAL A 497 6.10 -29.87 -25.21
C VAL A 497 4.90 -30.71 -25.63
N LYS A 498 3.72 -30.10 -25.64
CA LYS A 498 2.47 -30.77 -26.03
C LYS A 498 2.53 -31.27 -27.48
N ASP A 499 1.88 -32.40 -27.78
CA ASP A 499 1.81 -32.98 -29.15
C ASP A 499 1.27 -32.03 -30.23
N THR A 500 0.57 -30.96 -29.83
CA THR A 500 0.16 -29.87 -30.72
C THR A 500 0.29 -28.55 -29.97
N ILE A 501 1.10 -27.64 -30.52
CA ILE A 501 1.38 -26.31 -29.98
C ILE A 501 0.97 -25.22 -30.96
N SER A 502 0.81 -23.99 -30.44
CA SER A 502 0.81 -22.78 -31.27
C SER A 502 2.25 -22.31 -31.47
N PHE A 503 2.75 -22.32 -32.70
CA PHE A 503 4.06 -21.78 -33.06
C PHE A 503 3.88 -20.55 -33.96
N ASN A 504 4.32 -19.37 -33.49
CA ASN A 504 4.13 -18.08 -34.18
C ASN A 504 2.65 -17.88 -34.59
N GLY A 505 1.74 -18.10 -33.66
CA GLY A 505 0.29 -17.99 -33.87
C GLY A 505 -0.37 -19.13 -34.68
N SER A 506 0.40 -20.07 -35.24
CA SER A 506 -0.13 -21.17 -36.06
C SER A 506 -0.06 -22.52 -35.35
N LYS A 507 -1.16 -23.28 -35.34
CA LYS A 507 -1.17 -24.64 -34.78
C LYS A 507 -0.29 -25.59 -35.59
N THR A 508 0.62 -26.29 -34.92
CA THR A 508 1.57 -27.21 -35.54
C THR A 508 2.00 -28.32 -34.57
N SER A 509 2.65 -29.37 -35.09
CA SER A 509 3.37 -30.35 -34.27
C SER A 509 4.69 -29.78 -33.74
N PRO A 510 5.18 -30.24 -32.59
CA PRO A 510 6.52 -29.90 -32.07
C PRO A 510 7.65 -30.22 -33.06
N HIS A 511 7.55 -31.33 -33.79
CA HIS A 511 8.54 -31.69 -34.83
C HIS A 511 8.66 -30.63 -35.93
N ASN A 512 7.53 -30.12 -36.41
CA ASN A 512 7.52 -29.06 -37.42
C ASN A 512 8.02 -27.72 -36.85
N ALA A 513 7.71 -27.41 -35.59
CA ALA A 513 8.25 -26.23 -34.92
C ALA A 513 9.77 -26.33 -34.75
N TYR A 514 10.27 -27.51 -34.34
CA TYR A 514 11.70 -27.83 -34.28
C TYR A 514 12.36 -27.58 -35.64
N GLY A 515 11.81 -28.15 -36.72
CA GLY A 515 12.35 -27.95 -38.07
C GLY A 515 12.46 -26.48 -38.46
N LYS A 516 11.43 -25.67 -38.13
CA LYS A 516 11.43 -24.22 -38.40
C LYS A 516 12.41 -23.42 -37.55
N MET A 517 12.65 -23.81 -36.29
CA MET A 517 13.63 -23.15 -35.42
C MET A 517 15.08 -23.37 -35.88
N TYR A 518 15.37 -24.52 -36.50
CA TYR A 518 16.71 -24.90 -36.91
C TYR A 518 17.04 -24.61 -38.40
N ASP A 519 16.10 -24.06 -39.17
CA ASP A 519 16.29 -23.67 -40.57
C ASP A 519 17.08 -22.35 -40.68
N GLY A 520 18.36 -22.35 -40.28
CA GLY A 520 19.33 -21.30 -40.61
C GLY A 520 20.23 -20.78 -39.50
N THR A 521 19.87 -20.89 -38.21
CA THR A 521 20.60 -20.19 -37.12
C THR A 521 20.73 -20.95 -35.79
N GLY A 522 20.09 -22.11 -35.63
CA GLY A 522 19.98 -22.81 -34.34
C GLY A 522 18.80 -22.31 -33.50
N CYS A 523 18.40 -23.07 -32.47
CA CYS A 523 17.23 -22.72 -31.66
C CYS A 523 17.48 -21.61 -30.62
N GLU A 524 18.75 -21.29 -30.35
CA GLU A 524 19.17 -20.37 -29.29
C GLU A 524 18.70 -18.93 -29.55
N GLN A 525 17.63 -18.52 -28.86
CA GLN A 525 17.06 -17.19 -29.03
C GLN A 525 16.13 -16.82 -27.86
N LEU A 526 15.86 -15.53 -27.70
CA LEU A 526 14.76 -15.11 -26.85
C LEU A 526 13.43 -15.49 -27.52
N ILE A 527 12.54 -16.11 -26.77
CA ILE A 527 11.20 -16.51 -27.19
C ILE A 527 10.16 -15.93 -26.23
N THR A 528 8.91 -15.90 -26.70
CA THR A 528 7.76 -15.95 -25.77
C THR A 528 7.20 -17.36 -25.71
N TYR A 529 6.76 -17.81 -24.54
CA TYR A 529 6.16 -19.13 -24.36
C TYR A 529 5.00 -19.10 -23.36
N ALA A 530 4.12 -20.09 -23.46
CA ALA A 530 3.08 -20.33 -22.46
C ALA A 530 2.99 -21.82 -22.15
N VAL A 531 2.78 -22.13 -20.87
CA VAL A 531 2.60 -23.50 -20.37
C VAL A 531 1.13 -23.75 -20.02
N ASN A 532 0.69 -25.00 -20.14
CA ASN A 532 -0.64 -25.43 -19.72
C ASN A 532 -0.67 -25.78 -18.22
N SER A 533 -1.83 -26.21 -17.71
CA SER A 533 -2.01 -26.64 -16.32
C SER A 533 -1.14 -27.84 -15.89
N ASN A 534 -0.57 -28.58 -16.84
CA ASN A 534 0.32 -29.71 -16.59
C ASN A 534 1.81 -29.30 -16.66
N ASN A 535 2.11 -28.01 -16.76
CA ASN A 535 3.46 -27.46 -16.97
C ASN A 535 4.10 -27.90 -18.31
N GLU A 536 3.28 -28.14 -19.34
CA GLU A 536 3.76 -28.45 -20.69
C GLU A 536 3.62 -27.21 -21.59
N ILE A 537 4.61 -26.97 -22.45
CA ILE A 537 4.54 -25.88 -23.43
C ILE A 537 3.36 -26.09 -24.38
N ALA A 538 2.48 -25.10 -24.41
CA ALA A 538 1.33 -25.02 -25.30
C ALA A 538 1.55 -24.01 -26.44
N SER A 539 2.43 -23.02 -26.26
CA SER A 539 2.79 -22.07 -27.32
C SER A 539 4.23 -21.60 -27.22
N ILE A 540 4.85 -21.36 -28.38
CA ILE A 540 6.15 -20.70 -28.52
C ILE A 540 6.04 -19.66 -29.65
N ASN A 541 6.54 -18.45 -29.44
CA ASN A 541 6.76 -17.49 -30.52
C ASN A 541 8.23 -17.07 -30.58
N THR A 542 8.81 -17.13 -31.77
CA THR A 542 10.11 -16.54 -32.11
C THR A 542 9.91 -15.09 -32.55
N ALA A 543 10.91 -14.25 -32.35
CA ALA A 543 10.80 -12.84 -32.68
C ALA A 543 10.69 -12.61 -34.20
N ASP A 544 9.79 -11.71 -34.61
CA ASP A 544 9.74 -11.21 -35.98
C ASP A 544 10.79 -10.10 -36.16
N GLU A 545 11.74 -10.32 -37.07
CA GLU A 545 12.84 -9.39 -37.36
C GLU A 545 12.49 -8.37 -38.47
N ARG A 546 11.33 -8.51 -39.12
CA ARG A 546 10.95 -7.65 -40.27
C ARG A 546 10.55 -6.23 -39.84
N TYR A 547 10.30 -6.02 -38.55
CA TYR A 547 9.73 -4.79 -38.00
C TYR A 547 10.69 -4.11 -37.03
N ILE A 548 11.18 -2.93 -37.42
CA ILE A 548 12.15 -2.12 -36.66
C ILE A 548 11.43 -1.10 -35.72
N GLY A 549 10.09 -1.05 -35.77
CA GLY A 549 9.22 -0.18 -34.96
C GLY A 549 8.02 -0.94 -34.41
N VAL A 550 7.02 -0.22 -33.88
CA VAL A 550 5.75 -0.81 -33.44
C VAL A 550 4.89 -1.14 -34.66
N ASP A 551 4.42 -2.38 -34.76
CA ASP A 551 3.47 -2.78 -35.79
C ASP A 551 2.05 -2.37 -35.35
N GLU A 552 1.53 -1.28 -35.91
CA GLU A 552 0.18 -0.78 -35.62
C GLU A 552 -0.92 -1.75 -36.04
N GLU A 553 -0.66 -2.65 -37.00
CA GLU A 553 -1.62 -3.66 -37.47
C GLU A 553 -1.57 -4.95 -36.64
N ASN A 554 -0.45 -5.22 -35.95
CA ASN A 554 -0.26 -6.39 -35.12
C ASN A 554 0.56 -6.07 -33.86
N ILE A 555 -0.04 -5.27 -32.97
CA ILE A 555 0.56 -4.81 -31.72
C ILE A 555 0.97 -5.94 -30.75
N ASP A 556 0.48 -7.16 -30.97
CA ASP A 556 0.78 -8.33 -30.13
C ASP A 556 1.90 -9.21 -30.72
N ALA A 557 2.51 -8.82 -31.84
CA ALA A 557 3.63 -9.54 -32.42
C ALA A 557 4.87 -9.44 -31.55
N PHE A 558 5.45 -10.58 -31.18
CA PHE A 558 6.76 -10.61 -30.55
C PHE A 558 7.83 -10.21 -31.57
N THR A 559 8.51 -9.08 -31.37
CA THR A 559 9.42 -8.47 -32.36
C THR A 559 10.85 -8.35 -31.84
N LEU A 560 11.82 -8.41 -32.76
CA LEU A 560 13.21 -8.03 -32.53
C LEU A 560 13.46 -6.68 -33.20
N ASN A 561 13.41 -5.60 -32.42
CA ASN A 561 13.44 -4.23 -32.97
C ASN A 561 14.87 -3.72 -33.21
N TYR A 562 15.88 -4.30 -32.55
CA TYR A 562 17.28 -3.95 -32.75
C TYR A 562 18.21 -5.10 -32.40
N LYS A 563 19.27 -5.29 -33.17
CA LYS A 563 20.36 -6.22 -32.87
C LYS A 563 21.70 -5.61 -33.23
N GLY A 564 22.67 -5.70 -32.33
CA GLY A 564 24.04 -5.25 -32.49
C GLY A 564 24.49 -4.32 -31.38
N THR A 565 25.50 -3.52 -31.67
CA THR A 565 26.17 -2.70 -30.66
C THR A 565 25.27 -1.57 -30.12
N GLY A 566 25.07 -1.50 -28.81
CA GLY A 566 24.23 -0.50 -28.15
C GLY A 566 24.93 0.22 -27.01
N ARG A 567 24.98 1.55 -27.05
CA ARG A 567 25.52 2.37 -25.95
C ARG A 567 24.45 2.71 -24.94
N TYR A 568 24.65 2.32 -23.68
CA TYR A 568 23.73 2.62 -22.58
C TYR A 568 23.98 4.02 -21.99
N ARG A 569 22.91 4.78 -21.73
CA ARG A 569 22.93 6.08 -21.05
C ARG A 569 22.03 6.00 -19.82
N ARG A 570 22.63 5.98 -18.62
CA ARG A 570 21.94 5.78 -17.35
C ARG A 570 20.95 6.91 -17.02
N ASN A 571 21.31 8.16 -17.28
CA ASN A 571 20.45 9.31 -16.94
C ASN A 571 19.10 9.28 -17.67
N ASN A 572 19.07 8.69 -18.87
CA ASN A 572 17.87 8.60 -19.70
C ASN A 572 17.35 7.15 -19.75
N MET A 573 17.97 6.23 -19.01
CA MET A 573 17.76 4.78 -19.05
C MET A 573 17.50 4.25 -20.47
N CYS A 574 18.44 4.48 -21.39
CA CYS A 574 18.24 4.10 -22.79
C CYS A 574 19.50 3.57 -23.48
N PHE A 575 19.28 2.72 -24.48
CA PHE A 575 20.28 2.32 -25.46
C PHE A 575 20.19 3.18 -26.71
N ASN A 576 21.35 3.60 -27.22
CA ASN A 576 21.50 4.38 -28.45
C ASN A 576 20.65 5.68 -28.47
N SER A 577 20.32 6.21 -27.29
CA SER A 577 19.42 7.37 -27.13
C SER A 577 18.04 7.17 -27.78
N LYS A 578 17.61 5.92 -27.96
CA LYS A 578 16.36 5.56 -28.64
C LYS A 578 15.53 4.53 -27.88
N TYR A 579 16.13 3.40 -27.51
CA TYR A 579 15.42 2.30 -26.88
C TYR A 579 15.43 2.49 -25.36
N LEU A 580 14.28 2.85 -24.79
CA LEU A 580 14.11 3.07 -23.36
C LEU A 580 14.05 1.72 -22.63
N VAL A 581 14.58 1.68 -21.43
CA VAL A 581 14.49 0.57 -20.48
C VAL A 581 14.19 1.14 -19.09
N ASP A 582 13.72 0.33 -18.17
CA ASP A 582 13.43 0.75 -16.79
C ASP A 582 13.99 -0.25 -15.77
N GLY A 583 13.75 -0.03 -14.48
CA GLY A 583 14.23 -0.90 -13.41
C GLY A 583 13.72 -2.36 -13.48
N THR A 584 12.69 -2.60 -14.27
CA THR A 584 11.97 -3.88 -14.36
C THR A 584 12.25 -4.66 -15.64
N THR A 585 12.87 -4.02 -16.65
CA THR A 585 13.21 -4.64 -17.92
C THR A 585 14.23 -5.78 -17.68
N PRO A 586 13.88 -7.06 -17.99
CA PRO A 586 14.81 -8.16 -17.84
C PRO A 586 15.96 -8.06 -18.85
N VAL A 587 17.17 -8.24 -18.36
CA VAL A 587 18.42 -8.25 -19.12
C VAL A 587 18.98 -9.66 -19.11
N PHE A 588 18.71 -10.43 -20.15
CA PHE A 588 19.23 -11.78 -20.35
C PHE A 588 20.71 -11.69 -20.75
N LEU A 589 21.59 -12.19 -19.89
CA LEU A 589 23.03 -12.24 -20.12
C LEU A 589 23.40 -13.59 -20.73
N ILE A 590 23.90 -13.56 -21.96
CA ILE A 590 24.20 -14.75 -22.75
C ILE A 590 25.68 -14.74 -23.13
N PRO A 591 26.46 -15.76 -22.76
CA PRO A 591 27.90 -15.76 -23.01
C PRO A 591 28.22 -16.08 -24.48
N TYR A 592 29.29 -15.53 -25.05
CA TYR A 592 29.70 -15.90 -26.42
C TYR A 592 30.26 -17.32 -26.53
N ASN A 593 30.83 -17.85 -25.44
CA ASN A 593 31.40 -19.20 -25.41
C ASN A 593 30.32 -20.31 -25.41
N GLY A 594 29.06 -19.96 -25.12
CA GLY A 594 27.94 -20.89 -25.04
C GLY A 594 27.92 -21.75 -23.76
N GLU A 595 28.73 -21.46 -22.75
CA GLU A 595 28.76 -22.19 -21.48
C GLU A 595 27.47 -21.95 -20.69
N GLU A 596 26.65 -22.99 -20.56
CA GLU A 596 25.27 -22.88 -20.05
C GLU A 596 25.17 -22.41 -18.60
N ASP A 597 26.19 -22.65 -17.78
CA ASP A 597 26.21 -22.25 -16.37
C ASP A 597 26.56 -20.76 -16.16
N GLU A 598 26.91 -20.05 -17.23
CA GLU A 598 27.13 -18.59 -17.23
C GLU A 598 25.87 -17.81 -17.63
N TYR A 599 24.84 -18.48 -18.14
CA TYR A 599 23.57 -17.86 -18.53
C TYR A 599 22.87 -17.29 -17.29
N SER A 600 22.40 -16.04 -17.37
CA SER A 600 21.67 -15.43 -16.25
C SER A 600 20.70 -14.34 -16.70
N VAL A 601 19.83 -13.90 -15.80
CA VAL A 601 18.96 -12.73 -15.99
C VAL A 601 19.26 -11.70 -14.92
N GLN A 602 19.52 -10.47 -15.34
CA GLN A 602 19.74 -9.31 -14.48
C GLN A 602 18.67 -8.25 -14.73
N ASN A 603 18.68 -7.19 -13.92
CA ASN A 603 17.92 -5.98 -14.19
C ASN A 603 18.83 -4.87 -14.77
N THR A 604 18.24 -3.73 -15.11
CA THR A 604 18.99 -2.60 -15.71
C THR A 604 20.01 -1.96 -14.79
N SER A 605 20.04 -2.29 -13.48
CA SER A 605 21.11 -1.85 -12.57
C SER A 605 22.46 -2.48 -12.88
N TYR A 606 22.48 -3.62 -13.58
CA TYR A 606 23.69 -4.24 -14.13
C TYR A 606 24.40 -3.34 -15.16
N LEU A 607 23.63 -2.51 -15.87
CA LEU A 607 24.13 -1.72 -16.99
C LEU A 607 24.96 -0.52 -16.52
N THR A 608 26.16 -0.39 -17.09
CA THR A 608 27.12 0.66 -16.79
C THR A 608 26.89 1.86 -17.69
N ASN A 609 26.79 3.05 -17.08
CA ASN A 609 26.59 4.29 -17.83
C ASN A 609 27.70 4.50 -18.87
N ASN A 610 27.33 4.96 -20.06
CA ASN A 610 28.21 5.22 -21.20
C ASN A 610 28.91 3.99 -21.79
N TRP A 611 28.63 2.78 -21.30
CA TRP A 611 29.20 1.55 -21.81
C TRP A 611 28.49 1.07 -23.08
N THR A 612 29.21 0.30 -23.88
CA THR A 612 28.73 -0.23 -25.15
C THR A 612 28.63 -1.75 -25.05
N TYR A 613 27.44 -2.28 -25.30
CA TYR A 613 27.10 -3.70 -25.18
C TYR A 613 26.76 -4.28 -26.55
N ASP A 614 26.94 -5.59 -26.77
CA ASP A 614 26.26 -6.27 -27.87
C ASP A 614 24.86 -6.65 -27.39
N ILE A 615 23.83 -6.03 -27.98
CA ILE A 615 22.46 -6.12 -27.49
C ILE A 615 21.50 -6.63 -28.55
N SER A 616 20.40 -7.24 -28.09
CA SER A 616 19.18 -7.41 -28.85
C SER A 616 18.01 -6.82 -28.05
N VAL A 617 17.21 -5.98 -28.70
CA VAL A 617 16.08 -5.24 -28.10
C VAL A 617 14.78 -5.83 -28.62
N TYR A 618 13.91 -6.26 -27.71
CA TYR A 618 12.68 -6.96 -28.06
C TYR A 618 11.42 -6.25 -27.56
N ASP A 619 10.36 -6.38 -28.35
CA ASP A 619 8.97 -6.03 -28.02
C ASP A 619 8.86 -4.62 -27.43
N ILE A 620 9.20 -3.60 -28.24
CA ILE A 620 9.10 -2.19 -27.84
C ILE A 620 7.65 -1.69 -27.86
N ASP A 621 7.29 -0.81 -26.92
CA ASP A 621 6.01 -0.11 -26.92
C ASP A 621 6.02 1.16 -27.81
N SER A 622 4.87 1.86 -27.87
CA SER A 622 4.70 3.11 -28.63
C SER A 622 5.64 4.24 -28.20
N TYR A 623 6.22 4.14 -27.01
CA TYR A 623 7.19 5.09 -26.46
C TYR A 623 8.64 4.60 -26.58
N MET A 624 8.89 3.47 -27.26
CA MET A 624 10.20 2.82 -27.42
C MET A 624 10.75 2.14 -26.16
N TYR A 625 9.91 1.87 -25.14
CA TYR A 625 10.33 1.01 -24.02
C TYR A 625 10.42 -0.43 -24.46
N ALA A 626 11.60 -1.02 -24.30
CA ALA A 626 11.83 -2.43 -24.57
C ALA A 626 11.26 -3.29 -23.45
N SER A 627 10.54 -4.35 -23.80
CA SER A 627 10.04 -5.31 -22.81
C SER A 627 11.08 -6.33 -22.37
N ALA A 628 12.12 -6.58 -23.17
CA ALA A 628 13.24 -7.44 -22.81
C ALA A 628 14.50 -7.06 -23.59
N ILE A 629 15.66 -7.24 -22.95
CA ILE A 629 16.98 -7.06 -23.57
C ILE A 629 17.77 -8.36 -23.45
N VAL A 630 18.43 -8.76 -24.52
CA VAL A 630 19.52 -9.75 -24.45
C VAL A 630 20.84 -9.00 -24.59
N VAL A 631 21.78 -9.23 -23.67
CA VAL A 631 23.17 -8.76 -23.76
C VAL A 631 24.04 -9.98 -24.03
N ARG A 632 24.83 -9.93 -25.10
CA ARG A 632 25.90 -10.92 -25.35
C ARG A 632 27.23 -10.36 -24.86
N GLU A 633 27.88 -11.09 -23.97
CA GLU A 633 29.18 -10.69 -23.41
C GLU A 633 30.11 -11.90 -23.17
N ASN A 634 31.41 -11.64 -23.13
CA ASN A 634 32.36 -12.60 -22.55
C ASN A 634 32.38 -12.36 -21.03
N ILE A 635 32.66 -13.40 -20.25
CA ILE A 635 33.23 -13.23 -18.90
C ILE A 635 34.27 -12.09 -18.96
N ILE A 636 34.13 -11.09 -18.06
CA ILE A 636 34.92 -9.85 -18.05
C ILE A 636 36.39 -10.15 -18.31
N GLU A 637 36.83 -9.92 -19.56
CA GLU A 637 38.21 -10.17 -19.92
C GLU A 637 39.12 -9.19 -19.17
N PRO A 638 40.36 -9.60 -18.83
CA PRO A 638 41.24 -8.82 -17.97
C PRO A 638 41.57 -7.41 -18.48
N GLU A 639 41.35 -7.15 -19.76
CA GLU A 639 41.48 -5.86 -20.45
C GLU A 639 40.31 -4.88 -20.21
N ASN A 640 39.13 -5.38 -19.82
CA ASN A 640 37.90 -4.61 -19.59
C ASN A 640 37.74 -4.13 -18.13
N LEU A 641 38.74 -4.34 -17.28
CA LEU A 641 38.68 -3.98 -15.85
C LEU A 641 38.88 -2.49 -15.57
N ARG A 642 39.43 -1.72 -16.53
CA ARG A 642 39.82 -0.31 -16.35
C ARG A 642 38.68 0.60 -15.88
N THR A 643 37.44 0.28 -16.21
CA THR A 643 36.24 1.07 -15.84
C THR A 643 35.58 0.62 -14.55
N LYS A 644 36.04 -0.49 -13.96
CA LYS A 644 35.45 -1.03 -12.73
C LYS A 644 35.87 -0.22 -11.51
N ARG A 645 35.02 -0.25 -10.49
CA ARG A 645 35.33 0.38 -9.20
C ARG A 645 36.46 -0.39 -8.54
N SER A 646 37.27 0.34 -7.77
CA SER A 646 38.29 -0.30 -6.97
C SER A 646 37.68 -1.06 -5.80
N PHE A 647 38.35 -2.15 -5.47
CA PHE A 647 38.20 -2.93 -4.27
C PHE A 647 39.48 -2.83 -3.46
N ILE A 648 39.38 -2.40 -2.20
CA ILE A 648 40.53 -2.26 -1.31
C ILE A 648 40.53 -3.43 -0.36
N VAL A 649 41.54 -4.29 -0.48
CA VAL A 649 41.68 -5.50 0.33
C VAL A 649 41.83 -5.12 1.80
N THR A 650 41.04 -5.74 2.66
CA THR A 650 41.18 -5.70 4.12
C THR A 650 41.70 -7.04 4.65
N LYS A 651 41.30 -8.15 4.01
CA LYS A 651 41.70 -9.50 4.42
C LYS A 651 41.60 -10.48 3.25
N VAL A 652 42.48 -11.49 3.26
CA VAL A 652 42.38 -12.70 2.44
C VAL A 652 42.18 -13.88 3.38
N LEU A 653 41.23 -14.74 3.08
CA LEU A 653 40.77 -15.83 3.94
C LEU A 653 40.57 -17.11 3.15
N GLU A 654 40.68 -18.25 3.82
CA GLU A 654 40.06 -19.49 3.37
C GLU A 654 38.62 -19.52 3.92
N ALA A 655 37.66 -19.82 3.06
CA ALA A 655 36.23 -19.86 3.38
C ALA A 655 35.55 -20.99 2.61
N VAL A 656 34.34 -21.33 3.03
CA VAL A 656 33.47 -22.31 2.36
C VAL A 656 32.32 -21.54 1.73
N ASP A 657 32.03 -21.80 0.45
CA ASP A 657 30.88 -21.18 -0.24
C ASP A 657 29.54 -21.82 0.14
N GLU A 658 28.44 -21.31 -0.43
CA GLU A 658 27.08 -21.78 -0.14
C GLU A 658 26.85 -23.25 -0.54
N ASP A 659 27.68 -23.77 -1.46
CA ASP A 659 27.62 -25.16 -1.94
C ASP A 659 28.49 -26.11 -1.09
N GLY A 660 29.20 -25.60 -0.09
CA GLY A 660 30.08 -26.39 0.78
C GLY A 660 31.50 -26.57 0.25
N GLU A 661 31.91 -25.84 -0.80
CA GLU A 661 33.23 -25.94 -1.40
C GLU A 661 34.23 -24.97 -0.75
N GLU A 662 35.41 -25.47 -0.40
CA GLU A 662 36.52 -24.66 0.15
C GLU A 662 37.16 -23.79 -0.94
N GLY A 663 37.45 -22.53 -0.62
CA GLY A 663 38.09 -21.60 -1.54
C GLY A 663 38.67 -20.36 -0.86
N VAL A 664 39.27 -19.48 -1.67
CA VAL A 664 39.88 -18.24 -1.20
C VAL A 664 38.86 -17.10 -1.28
N MET A 665 38.65 -16.36 -0.19
CA MET A 665 37.79 -15.18 -0.12
C MET A 665 38.61 -13.91 0.04
N LEU A 666 38.26 -12.86 -0.70
CA LEU A 666 38.72 -11.50 -0.45
C LEU A 666 37.65 -10.73 0.32
N GLU A 667 38.00 -10.13 1.45
CA GLU A 667 37.19 -9.12 2.13
C GLU A 667 37.82 -7.74 1.93
N GLY A 668 36.99 -6.73 1.66
CA GLY A 668 37.49 -5.40 1.35
C GLY A 668 36.44 -4.31 1.43
N TYR A 669 36.85 -3.11 1.06
CA TYR A 669 35.95 -1.99 0.87
C TYR A 669 35.76 -1.69 -0.62
N GLN A 670 34.52 -1.39 -0.99
CA GLN A 670 34.15 -0.86 -2.30
C GLN A 670 33.13 0.25 -2.08
N GLN A 671 33.45 1.47 -2.55
CA GLN A 671 32.63 2.68 -2.34
C GLN A 671 32.26 2.96 -0.86
N GLY A 672 33.13 2.61 0.09
CA GLY A 672 32.94 2.84 1.52
C GLY A 672 32.18 1.74 2.25
N SER A 673 31.57 0.81 1.52
CA SER A 673 30.89 -0.37 2.09
C SER A 673 31.84 -1.56 2.15
N ARG A 674 31.71 -2.38 3.21
CA ARG A 674 32.45 -3.64 3.33
C ARG A 674 31.77 -4.71 2.48
N VAL A 675 32.55 -5.39 1.65
CA VAL A 675 32.09 -6.44 0.72
C VAL A 675 33.06 -7.62 0.76
N SER A 676 32.58 -8.80 0.35
CA SER A 676 33.38 -10.03 0.29
C SER A 676 33.02 -10.85 -0.94
N TYR A 677 34.03 -11.41 -1.61
CA TYR A 677 33.87 -12.25 -2.79
C TYR A 677 34.82 -13.45 -2.75
N MET A 678 34.32 -14.63 -3.14
CA MET A 678 35.14 -15.83 -3.33
C MET A 678 35.88 -15.75 -4.66
N LEU A 679 37.09 -16.33 -4.76
CA LEU A 679 37.76 -16.53 -6.05
C LEU A 679 37.07 -17.67 -6.81
N ASP A 680 36.90 -17.48 -8.11
CA ASP A 680 36.45 -18.54 -9.02
C ASP A 680 37.54 -19.60 -9.22
N ASN A 681 38.80 -19.21 -9.01
CA ASN A 681 39.97 -20.09 -9.02
C ASN A 681 40.96 -19.69 -7.92
N GLU A 682 41.26 -20.61 -7.00
CA GLU A 682 42.20 -20.40 -5.89
C GLU A 682 43.65 -20.06 -6.32
N ASN A 683 44.03 -20.41 -7.56
CA ASN A 683 45.34 -20.16 -8.13
C ASN A 683 45.34 -18.98 -9.11
N MET A 684 44.40 -18.05 -8.94
CA MET A 684 44.30 -16.83 -9.74
C MET A 684 45.50 -15.90 -9.55
N TYR A 685 45.95 -15.32 -10.67
CA TYR A 685 46.92 -14.23 -10.71
C TYR A 685 46.23 -12.95 -11.19
N ASP A 686 46.84 -11.80 -10.93
CA ASP A 686 46.42 -10.54 -11.56
C ASP A 686 46.51 -10.65 -13.09
N ASN A 687 45.85 -9.73 -13.80
CA ASN A 687 45.73 -9.76 -15.26
C ASN A 687 47.05 -9.69 -16.03
N ARG A 688 48.16 -9.40 -15.35
CA ARG A 688 49.52 -9.41 -15.90
C ARG A 688 50.31 -10.68 -15.56
N GLY A 689 49.74 -11.57 -14.76
CA GLY A 689 50.38 -12.82 -14.32
C GLY A 689 51.50 -12.63 -13.31
N ASN A 690 51.62 -11.45 -12.68
CA ASN A 690 52.74 -11.06 -11.84
C ASN A 690 52.52 -11.39 -10.36
N VAL A 691 51.27 -11.28 -9.87
CA VAL A 691 50.94 -11.40 -8.45
C VAL A 691 49.81 -12.39 -8.27
N MET A 692 50.04 -13.39 -7.42
CA MET A 692 49.03 -14.36 -7.04
C MET A 692 48.02 -13.71 -6.09
N VAL A 693 46.72 -13.81 -6.39
CA VAL A 693 45.66 -13.08 -5.67
C VAL A 693 45.58 -13.47 -4.19
N LYS A 694 45.81 -14.75 -3.86
CA LYS A 694 45.86 -15.20 -2.46
C LYS A 694 47.05 -14.65 -1.65
N SER A 695 48.03 -14.01 -2.31
CA SER A 695 49.18 -13.36 -1.64
C SER A 695 48.96 -11.88 -1.33
N LEU A 696 47.79 -11.35 -1.68
CA LEU A 696 47.45 -9.96 -1.40
C LEU A 696 47.26 -9.72 0.09
N THR A 697 47.46 -8.47 0.51
CA THR A 697 47.41 -8.06 1.91
C THR A 697 46.54 -6.82 2.08
N ALA A 698 46.21 -6.47 3.33
CA ALA A 698 45.44 -5.27 3.61
C ALA A 698 46.09 -4.03 2.97
N GLY A 699 45.28 -3.24 2.27
CA GLY A 699 45.69 -2.03 1.55
C GLY A 699 46.14 -2.26 0.10
N ASP A 700 46.16 -3.50 -0.39
CA ASP A 700 46.27 -3.75 -1.83
C ASP A 700 44.95 -3.31 -2.53
N VAL A 701 45.07 -2.61 -3.65
CA VAL A 701 43.94 -2.01 -4.39
C VAL A 701 43.77 -2.70 -5.73
N LEU A 702 42.57 -3.18 -6.00
CA LEU A 702 42.23 -4.04 -7.13
C LEU A 702 41.08 -3.46 -7.94
N GLN A 703 41.00 -3.78 -9.22
CA GLN A 703 39.74 -3.82 -9.96
C GLN A 703 39.36 -5.29 -10.15
N LEU A 704 38.10 -5.63 -9.88
CA LEU A 704 37.61 -7.01 -9.92
C LEU A 704 36.64 -7.22 -11.08
N GLY A 705 36.80 -8.36 -11.76
CA GLY A 705 35.74 -8.99 -12.54
C GLY A 705 35.03 -9.98 -11.63
N ILE A 706 33.70 -9.85 -11.54
CA ILE A 706 32.84 -10.75 -10.78
C ILE A 706 31.96 -11.49 -11.79
N ASN A 707 31.94 -12.83 -11.74
CA ASN A 707 31.07 -13.66 -12.58
C ASN A 707 29.64 -13.68 -12.04
N THR A 708 28.75 -14.32 -12.79
CA THR A 708 27.33 -14.47 -12.45
C THR A 708 27.09 -15.28 -11.17
N LYS A 709 28.05 -16.10 -10.74
CA LYS A 709 28.06 -16.83 -9.46
C LYS A 709 28.60 -15.99 -8.28
N ASN A 710 28.75 -14.68 -8.48
CA ASN A 710 29.30 -13.74 -7.50
C ASN A 710 30.74 -14.08 -7.05
N LYS A 711 31.50 -14.80 -7.90
CA LYS A 711 32.92 -15.14 -7.68
C LYS A 711 33.82 -14.25 -8.53
N ILE A 712 34.99 -13.91 -8.01
CA ILE A 712 36.03 -13.15 -8.71
C ILE A 712 36.61 -14.05 -9.80
N ASN A 713 36.43 -13.67 -11.06
CA ASN A 713 36.98 -14.36 -12.24
C ASN A 713 38.16 -13.61 -12.88
N ALA A 714 38.34 -12.32 -12.57
CA ALA A 714 39.47 -11.53 -13.05
C ALA A 714 39.91 -10.48 -12.01
N VAL A 715 41.21 -10.20 -11.93
CA VAL A 715 41.78 -9.20 -11.02
C VAL A 715 42.78 -8.34 -11.75
N GLN A 716 42.70 -7.01 -11.58
CA GLN A 716 43.74 -6.08 -11.98
C GLN A 716 44.28 -5.38 -10.73
N LEU A 717 45.55 -5.62 -10.40
CA LEU A 717 46.20 -4.99 -9.26
C LEU A 717 46.64 -3.57 -9.63
N LEU A 718 46.15 -2.56 -8.90
CA LEU A 718 46.47 -1.15 -9.12
C LEU A 718 47.65 -0.70 -8.26
N TYR A 719 47.59 -0.99 -6.96
CA TYR A 719 48.49 -0.46 -5.94
C TYR A 719 48.68 -1.43 -4.77
N ARG A 720 49.86 -1.41 -4.15
CA ARG A 720 50.17 -2.18 -2.95
C ARG A 720 50.62 -1.26 -1.83
N ALA A 721 49.78 -1.07 -0.81
CA ALA A 721 50.09 -0.18 0.31
C ALA A 721 51.28 -0.66 1.15
N SER A 722 51.44 -1.98 1.32
CA SER A 722 52.52 -2.59 2.11
C SER A 722 53.93 -2.28 1.61
N THR A 723 54.07 -2.05 0.30
CA THR A 723 55.33 -1.71 -0.37
C THR A 723 55.32 -0.30 -0.94
N ASP A 724 54.22 0.43 -0.75
CA ASP A 724 53.93 1.72 -1.36
C ASP A 724 54.30 1.74 -2.86
N SER A 725 53.74 0.82 -3.66
CA SER A 725 54.11 0.65 -5.06
C SER A 725 52.90 0.51 -6.00
N LEU A 726 52.96 1.18 -7.16
CA LEU A 726 51.98 1.00 -8.23
C LEU A 726 52.31 -0.27 -9.02
N SER A 727 51.31 -1.10 -9.29
CA SER A 727 51.48 -2.36 -10.05
C SER A 727 51.21 -2.20 -11.56
N ILE A 728 50.67 -1.05 -11.98
CA ILE A 728 50.32 -0.77 -13.39
C ILE A 728 51.48 -0.18 -14.21
N ALA A 729 52.58 0.25 -13.61
CA ALA A 729 53.54 1.18 -14.23
C ALA A 729 54.61 0.57 -15.18
N SER A 730 54.74 -0.75 -15.35
CA SER A 730 55.94 -1.37 -15.97
C SER A 730 55.80 -1.93 -17.39
N GLY A 731 54.95 -1.35 -18.26
CA GLY A 731 54.86 -1.75 -19.67
C GLY A 731 54.33 -0.66 -20.58
N THR A 732 55.24 -0.02 -21.32
CA THR A 732 55.07 0.85 -22.52
C THR A 732 53.76 1.67 -22.66
N SER A 733 53.96 3.00 -22.73
CA SER A 733 52.98 4.11 -22.71
C SER A 733 52.41 4.42 -21.33
N THR A 734 52.83 5.55 -20.80
CA THR A 734 52.42 6.12 -19.52
C THR A 734 50.90 6.04 -19.37
N PRO A 735 50.36 5.38 -18.32
CA PRO A 735 48.91 5.37 -18.04
C PRO A 735 48.35 6.76 -17.73
N ASN A 736 49.18 7.80 -17.79
CA ASN A 736 49.02 9.06 -17.12
C ASN A 736 49.24 10.26 -18.06
N GLU A 737 49.10 10.11 -19.38
CA GLU A 737 48.90 11.17 -20.40
C GLU A 737 49.41 10.68 -21.76
N TYR A 738 48.59 10.88 -22.80
CA TYR A 738 49.07 10.93 -24.19
C TYR A 738 48.33 12.03 -24.94
N TRP A 739 48.97 12.55 -25.98
CA TRP A 739 48.48 13.67 -26.77
C TRP A 739 47.83 13.16 -28.07
N GLU A 740 46.54 13.42 -28.27
CA GLU A 740 45.87 13.27 -29.57
C GLU A 740 45.43 14.62 -30.10
N GLY A 741 45.85 14.96 -31.33
CA GLY A 741 45.39 16.16 -32.02
C GLY A 741 45.67 17.48 -31.30
N GLY A 742 46.69 17.53 -30.43
CA GLY A 742 47.01 18.73 -29.63
C GLY A 742 46.18 18.89 -28.36
N THR A 743 45.38 17.88 -27.98
CA THR A 743 44.61 17.85 -26.74
C THR A 743 45.16 16.75 -25.83
N ALA A 744 45.29 17.05 -24.53
CA ALA A 744 45.61 16.04 -23.53
C ALA A 744 44.39 15.10 -23.38
N VAL A 745 44.57 13.82 -23.68
CA VAL A 745 43.52 12.81 -23.48
C VAL A 745 43.71 12.20 -22.10
N PHE A 746 42.71 12.39 -21.23
CA PHE A 746 42.68 11.72 -19.94
C PHE A 746 42.31 10.24 -20.16
N PRO A 747 43.13 9.30 -19.68
CA PRO A 747 42.82 7.89 -19.80
C PRO A 747 41.61 7.53 -18.93
N ASP A 748 40.87 6.50 -19.33
CA ASP A 748 39.72 5.99 -18.56
C ASP A 748 40.13 5.61 -17.12
N LEU A 749 41.36 5.15 -16.91
CA LEU A 749 41.92 4.81 -15.60
C LEU A 749 43.17 5.64 -15.34
N TRP A 750 43.16 6.42 -14.26
CA TRP A 750 44.33 7.14 -13.77
C TRP A 750 44.65 6.74 -12.34
N VAL A 751 45.93 6.43 -12.07
CA VAL A 751 46.41 6.17 -10.71
C VAL A 751 47.69 6.94 -10.45
N SER A 752 47.77 7.56 -9.27
CA SER A 752 48.97 8.23 -8.79
C SER A 752 49.19 7.93 -7.31
N LYS A 753 50.45 8.01 -6.90
CA LYS A 753 50.83 8.01 -5.49
C LYS A 753 51.84 9.12 -5.23
N GLY A 754 51.91 9.63 -4.02
CA GLY A 754 52.86 10.68 -3.67
C GLY A 754 52.55 11.40 -2.38
N VAL A 755 53.43 12.32 -2.00
CA VAL A 755 53.27 13.13 -0.78
C VAL A 755 52.36 14.32 -1.05
N VAL A 756 51.39 14.57 -0.16
CA VAL A 756 50.56 15.77 -0.20
C VAL A 756 51.41 16.96 0.20
N THR A 757 51.67 17.86 -0.76
CA THR A 757 52.50 19.05 -0.55
C THR A 757 51.70 20.29 -0.18
N ASP A 758 50.41 20.31 -0.55
CA ASP A 758 49.46 21.37 -0.19
C ASP A 758 48.03 20.84 -0.24
N ARG A 759 47.10 21.51 0.46
CA ARG A 759 45.67 21.16 0.44
C ARG A 759 44.73 22.34 0.68
N SER A 760 43.52 22.20 0.13
CA SER A 760 42.33 22.98 0.47
C SER A 760 41.18 22.04 0.90
N SER A 761 39.95 22.56 1.00
CA SER A 761 38.73 21.75 1.21
C SER A 761 38.40 20.83 0.03
N ASP A 762 38.79 21.22 -1.18
CA ASP A 762 38.31 20.60 -2.41
C ASP A 762 39.42 20.08 -3.32
N VAL A 763 40.68 20.39 -3.02
CA VAL A 763 41.85 20.01 -3.83
C VAL A 763 43.01 19.62 -2.94
N ILE A 764 43.74 18.56 -3.32
CA ILE A 764 45.07 18.23 -2.79
C ILE A 764 46.11 18.34 -3.92
N LEU A 765 47.32 18.80 -3.58
CA LEU A 765 48.48 18.78 -4.48
C LEU A 765 49.38 17.61 -4.09
N VAL A 766 49.52 16.64 -5.00
CA VAL A 766 50.32 15.42 -4.77
C VAL A 766 51.60 15.49 -5.59
N ASP A 767 52.74 15.35 -4.91
CA ASP A 767 54.05 15.22 -5.54
C ASP A 767 54.35 13.74 -5.79
N SER A 768 54.27 13.33 -7.05
CA SER A 768 54.37 11.93 -7.47
C SER A 768 55.78 11.46 -7.85
N ASP A 769 56.73 12.38 -8.06
CA ASP A 769 58.09 12.05 -8.54
C ASP A 769 59.22 12.59 -7.65
N GLY A 770 58.92 13.50 -6.71
CA GLY A 770 59.89 14.08 -5.78
C GLY A 770 60.92 15.02 -6.42
N ASP A 771 60.70 15.44 -7.67
CA ASP A 771 61.60 16.34 -8.41
C ASP A 771 61.11 17.80 -8.32
N ASP A 772 61.63 18.53 -7.33
CA ASP A 772 61.35 19.95 -7.11
C ASP A 772 61.82 20.88 -8.27
N THR A 773 62.50 20.36 -9.29
CA THR A 773 63.02 21.15 -10.42
C THR A 773 62.07 21.23 -11.63
N VAL A 774 60.99 20.45 -11.63
CA VAL A 774 59.92 20.45 -12.65
C VAL A 774 58.58 20.67 -11.94
N VAL A 775 57.55 21.20 -12.61
CA VAL A 775 56.20 21.32 -12.02
C VAL A 775 55.59 19.91 -11.91
N SER A 776 55.99 19.14 -10.89
CA SER A 776 55.58 17.74 -10.67
C SER A 776 54.36 17.57 -9.77
N LYS A 777 53.87 18.68 -9.19
CA LYS A 777 52.74 18.69 -8.26
C LYS A 777 51.43 18.61 -9.02
N LYS A 778 50.73 17.47 -8.88
CA LYS A 778 49.46 17.21 -9.57
C LYS A 778 48.27 17.59 -8.69
N PRO A 779 47.35 18.45 -9.17
CA PRO A 779 46.13 18.78 -8.45
C PRO A 779 45.08 17.68 -8.62
N HIS A 780 44.48 17.25 -7.51
CA HIS A 780 43.39 16.29 -7.49
C HIS A 780 42.16 16.90 -6.81
N LYS A 781 41.04 17.00 -7.53
CA LYS A 781 39.79 17.60 -7.02
C LYS A 781 38.95 16.55 -6.29
N LEU A 782 38.81 16.71 -4.98
CA LEU A 782 38.28 15.70 -4.07
C LEU A 782 36.76 15.49 -4.11
N GLY A 783 35.95 16.46 -4.56
CA GLY A 783 34.48 16.28 -4.67
C GLY A 783 33.83 15.56 -3.45
N SER A 784 32.98 14.56 -3.74
CA SER A 784 32.44 13.58 -2.76
C SER A 784 33.21 12.25 -2.82
N VAL A 785 34.53 12.31 -2.66
CA VAL A 785 35.40 11.13 -2.71
C VAL A 785 35.28 10.24 -1.47
N THR A 786 35.33 8.92 -1.68
CA THR A 786 35.52 7.97 -0.58
C THR A 786 36.99 7.92 -0.18
N THR A 787 37.30 8.21 1.07
CA THR A 787 38.67 8.21 1.59
C THR A 787 38.88 7.04 2.54
N TYR A 788 40.09 6.50 2.54
CA TYR A 788 40.49 5.39 3.40
C TYR A 788 41.81 5.70 4.09
N LEU A 789 42.02 5.09 5.26
CA LEU A 789 43.27 5.16 6.00
C LEU A 789 43.89 3.77 6.07
N TYR A 790 45.11 3.65 5.54
CA TYR A 790 46.03 2.55 5.79
C TYR A 790 47.00 2.95 6.88
N GLN A 791 46.94 2.29 8.03
CA GLN A 791 47.86 2.53 9.13
C GLN A 791 48.18 1.24 9.88
N ASN A 792 49.48 1.01 10.16
CA ASN A 792 49.95 -0.17 10.90
C ASN A 792 49.44 -1.51 10.32
N GLY A 793 49.41 -1.64 8.99
CA GLY A 793 48.96 -2.85 8.30
C GLY A 793 47.44 -3.08 8.32
N LYS A 794 46.64 -2.08 8.71
CA LYS A 794 45.18 -2.15 8.75
C LYS A 794 44.54 -1.09 7.85
N MET A 795 43.42 -1.46 7.24
CA MET A 795 42.59 -0.57 6.41
C MET A 795 41.31 -0.17 7.14
N SER A 796 40.92 1.10 7.02
CA SER A 796 39.65 1.62 7.55
C SER A 796 39.08 2.72 6.63
N VAL A 797 37.75 2.91 6.67
CA VAL A 797 37.10 4.05 6.00
C VAL A 797 37.42 5.33 6.77
N SER A 798 37.70 6.40 6.05
CA SER A 798 38.11 7.70 6.57
C SER A 798 37.35 8.81 5.83
N SER A 799 37.70 10.06 6.08
CA SER A 799 37.15 11.25 5.44
C SER A 799 38.25 11.99 4.69
N LYS A 800 37.89 12.64 3.58
CA LYS A 800 38.78 13.56 2.86
C LYS A 800 39.39 14.65 3.75
N ASN A 801 38.73 14.96 4.87
CA ASN A 801 39.23 15.92 5.85
C ASN A 801 40.46 15.44 6.62
N GLU A 802 40.68 14.13 6.71
CA GLU A 802 41.81 13.53 7.42
C GLU A 802 43.16 13.67 6.67
N ILE A 803 43.10 13.88 5.35
CA ILE A 803 44.29 14.02 4.48
C ILE A 803 45.09 15.26 4.90
N SER A 804 46.32 15.12 5.35
CA SER A 804 47.16 16.23 5.83
C SER A 804 48.35 16.48 4.91
N VAL A 805 48.88 17.70 4.91
CA VAL A 805 50.16 18.00 4.26
C VAL A 805 51.24 17.12 4.90
N GLY A 806 52.02 16.43 4.06
CA GLY A 806 53.00 15.44 4.47
C GLY A 806 52.51 13.99 4.45
N ASP A 807 51.21 13.75 4.32
CA ASP A 807 50.70 12.38 4.13
C ASP A 807 51.13 11.83 2.77
N ASN A 808 51.51 10.56 2.74
CA ASN A 808 51.62 9.82 1.49
C ASN A 808 50.21 9.33 1.10
N VAL A 809 49.82 9.54 -0.15
CA VAL A 809 48.49 9.16 -0.64
C VAL A 809 48.57 8.35 -1.93
N TYR A 810 47.64 7.42 -2.08
CA TYR A 810 47.25 6.86 -3.38
C TYR A 810 45.95 7.53 -3.83
N VAL A 811 45.89 7.92 -5.09
CA VAL A 811 44.74 8.57 -5.71
C VAL A 811 44.36 7.81 -6.98
N HIS A 812 43.08 7.48 -7.11
CA HIS A 812 42.52 6.89 -8.32
C HIS A 812 41.45 7.80 -8.91
N GLU A 813 41.58 8.06 -10.21
CA GLU A 813 40.63 8.84 -10.98
C GLU A 813 40.09 8.06 -12.18
N TYR A 814 38.83 8.35 -12.51
CA TYR A 814 38.16 7.88 -13.70
C TYR A 814 37.69 9.10 -14.51
N GLN A 815 38.20 9.25 -15.73
CA GLN A 815 37.91 10.40 -16.60
C GLN A 815 38.10 11.77 -15.91
N GLY A 816 39.18 11.91 -15.14
CA GLY A 816 39.54 13.13 -14.41
C GLY A 816 38.75 13.40 -13.12
N ASN A 817 37.88 12.47 -12.71
CA ASN A 817 37.17 12.57 -11.43
C ASN A 817 37.79 11.61 -10.41
N VAL A 818 38.24 12.15 -9.27
CA VAL A 818 38.77 11.37 -8.15
C VAL A 818 37.67 10.45 -7.61
N GLN A 819 37.90 9.15 -7.65
CA GLN A 819 36.97 8.14 -7.16
C GLN A 819 37.27 7.72 -5.73
N GLU A 820 38.55 7.63 -5.38
CA GLU A 820 39.02 7.24 -4.07
C GLU A 820 40.38 7.83 -3.74
N VAL A 821 40.64 8.00 -2.44
CA VAL A 821 41.96 8.36 -1.90
C VAL A 821 42.28 7.43 -0.74
N ILE A 822 43.50 6.90 -0.70
CA ILE A 822 44.04 6.16 0.44
C ILE A 822 45.16 6.96 1.06
N ILE A 823 45.02 7.29 2.34
CA ILE A 823 46.05 7.88 3.18
C ILE A 823 46.92 6.74 3.71
N VAL A 824 48.24 6.82 3.55
CA VAL A 824 49.21 5.78 3.90
C VAL A 824 50.10 6.31 5.03
N ARG A 825 49.96 5.77 6.24
CA ARG A 825 50.65 6.22 7.47
C ARG A 825 51.31 5.10 8.27
#